data_AF-A0A4P7ZUY7-F1
#
_entry.id   AF-A0A4P7ZUY7-F1
#
_cell.length_a   1.000
_cell.length_b   1.000
_cell.length_c   1.000
_cell.angle_alpha   90.00
_cell.angle_beta   90.00
_cell.angle_gamma   90.00
#
_symmetry.space_group_name_H-M   'P 1'
#
loop_
_entity.id
_entity.type
_entity.pdbx_description
1 polymer ?
#
loop_
_entity_poly.entity_id
_entity_poly.type
_entity_poly.pdbx_seq_one_letter_code
_entity_poly.pdbx_strand_id
1 'polypeptide(L)'
;MPASTDQVIAGRYRLERRLSATERSELWRACDQLAGEAPVALRCIPAEQPTLQAEVRSLWPRLQGVLHPQVPRFGELIEQDGALWLPREWQEGSTFAELLQGRRERQLVFGAGEVLLLLRQLLPALAVLHSQELCHGDLSPANLLRRDRDGLPVLLDFGPGGVTPGYAPPERSRGEAPAPWMDLYSLAVVALVLLSGEEPAQLLDPTTLAWRWPVSLDALPALQEVLARLLSTAPEERFPSASATLQALQQIPMPDSTGPVARADRTVVLVPSPAAAEPALPVVAAGATSPAAALLPRTRQELKEEAAEGRLWPVVIALVVSAVLGTGLGWLVLSRGRVSGPTAAPSLQLPSSLPPAEVNQRQQLLNRLRALQIDRGWFLKLVDASLLAQYPERGGRLPSDSLDDAPLRKVWNQLAEDWLSRVEQLPLELRTRLGRFTAGDWRRRQSALVSQGLSGAVVEQLVSGSAQNLLPGRAGSEIPPEPFRQLWYAAAEQGLAQVRIEAIQARLGETTVISASVPAGGARLFPIRLPVGSGLVLGVNGSPLMQMSVFGADGAVLEARGPLRVVNLGEVRRSPVQLLVTNEGLAAALITLSLRADPAALRPVAPPEPPSAPLNAPLAPARPEAAQQQPEDTN
;
A
#
# COMPACT_ATOMS: atom_id res chain seq x y z
N MET A 1 -12.89 -29.60 -30.59
CA MET A 1 -11.94 -30.13 -29.58
C MET A 1 -11.73 -29.03 -28.55
N PRO A 2 -11.80 -29.30 -27.24
CA PRO A 2 -11.51 -28.28 -26.24
C PRO A 2 -10.07 -27.79 -26.36
N ALA A 3 -9.84 -26.49 -26.12
CA ALA A 3 -8.50 -25.93 -26.22
C ALA A 3 -7.57 -26.53 -25.15
N SER A 4 -6.34 -26.85 -25.54
CA SER A 4 -5.35 -27.46 -24.64
C SER A 4 -4.25 -26.47 -24.24
N THR A 5 -3.62 -26.72 -23.09
CA THR A 5 -2.38 -26.03 -22.71
C THR A 5 -1.31 -26.26 -23.78
N ASP A 6 -0.49 -25.24 -24.03
CA ASP A 6 0.52 -25.15 -25.12
C ASP A 6 -0.03 -25.11 -26.56
N GLN A 7 -1.35 -25.08 -26.75
CA GLN A 7 -1.92 -24.80 -28.07
C GLN A 7 -1.61 -23.36 -28.50
N VAL A 8 -1.24 -23.19 -29.77
CA VAL A 8 -1.01 -21.87 -30.36
C VAL A 8 -2.25 -21.43 -31.14
N ILE A 9 -2.79 -20.28 -30.77
CA ILE A 9 -3.93 -19.61 -31.40
C ILE A 9 -3.42 -18.56 -32.39
N ALA A 10 -3.94 -18.61 -33.62
CA ALA A 10 -3.57 -17.78 -34.76
C ALA A 10 -2.06 -17.72 -35.06
N GLY A 11 -1.31 -18.77 -34.72
CA GLY A 11 0.15 -18.79 -34.88
C GLY A 11 0.89 -17.73 -34.05
N ARG A 12 0.23 -17.12 -33.05
CA ARG A 12 0.75 -15.98 -32.28
C ARG A 12 0.65 -16.16 -30.78
N TYR A 13 -0.48 -16.65 -30.28
CA TYR A 13 -0.73 -16.71 -28.85
C TYR A 13 -0.65 -18.14 -28.34
N ARG A 14 0.32 -18.44 -27.46
CA ARG A 14 0.45 -19.77 -26.85
C ARG A 14 -0.31 -19.80 -25.52
N LEU A 15 -1.26 -20.72 -25.39
CA LEU A 15 -2.07 -20.88 -24.17
C LEU A 15 -1.20 -21.45 -23.02
N GLU A 16 -1.13 -20.73 -21.90
CA GLU A 16 -0.35 -21.14 -20.73
C GLU A 16 -1.21 -21.80 -19.65
N ARG A 17 -2.33 -21.16 -19.29
CA ARG A 17 -3.16 -21.60 -18.17
C ARG A 17 -4.60 -21.20 -18.36
N ARG A 18 -5.53 -22.14 -18.16
CA ARG A 18 -6.96 -21.84 -18.08
C ARG A 18 -7.27 -21.18 -16.73
N LEU A 19 -7.86 -19.99 -16.77
CA LEU A 19 -8.24 -19.21 -15.59
C LEU A 19 -9.67 -19.50 -15.16
N SER A 20 -10.59 -19.58 -16.13
CA SER A 20 -11.97 -19.95 -15.89
C SER A 20 -12.58 -20.66 -17.10
N ALA A 21 -13.61 -21.46 -16.85
CA ALA A 21 -14.40 -22.13 -17.87
C ALA A 21 -15.87 -22.06 -17.46
N THR A 22 -16.71 -21.65 -18.41
CA THR A 22 -18.18 -21.61 -18.28
C THR A 22 -18.78 -22.31 -19.49
N GLU A 23 -20.07 -22.65 -19.45
CA GLU A 23 -20.77 -23.21 -20.62
C GLU A 23 -20.74 -22.26 -21.84
N ARG A 24 -20.48 -20.97 -21.63
CA ARG A 24 -20.50 -19.92 -22.66
C ARG A 24 -19.15 -19.46 -23.16
N SER A 25 -18.14 -19.50 -22.30
CA SER A 25 -16.81 -19.04 -22.65
C SER A 25 -15.75 -19.63 -21.73
N GLU A 26 -14.53 -19.68 -22.24
CA GLU A 26 -13.34 -20.00 -21.46
C GLU A 26 -12.40 -18.81 -21.43
N LEU A 27 -11.77 -18.56 -20.28
CA LEU A 27 -10.74 -17.54 -20.14
C LEU A 27 -9.39 -18.21 -19.91
N TRP A 28 -8.41 -17.79 -20.70
CA TRP A 28 -7.05 -18.30 -20.66
C TRP A 28 -6.07 -17.17 -20.43
N ARG A 29 -5.03 -17.45 -19.65
CA ARG A 29 -3.75 -16.73 -19.71
C ARG A 29 -2.92 -17.35 -20.82
N ALA A 30 -2.34 -16.50 -21.65
CA ALA A 30 -1.49 -16.89 -22.77
C ALA A 30 -0.31 -15.93 -22.90
N CYS A 31 0.68 -16.30 -23.70
CA CYS A 31 1.76 -15.40 -24.08
C CYS A 31 1.70 -15.07 -25.57
N ASP A 32 1.98 -13.82 -25.91
CA ASP A 32 2.11 -13.34 -27.29
C ASP A 32 3.53 -13.58 -27.81
N GLN A 33 3.70 -14.61 -28.63
CA GLN A 33 5.00 -15.03 -29.15
C GLN A 33 5.63 -14.00 -30.09
N LEU A 34 4.83 -13.09 -30.67
CA LEU A 34 5.34 -12.03 -31.55
C LEU A 34 5.66 -10.74 -30.79
N ALA A 35 5.20 -10.60 -29.56
CA ALA A 35 5.44 -9.45 -28.69
C ALA A 35 6.37 -9.79 -27.51
N GLY A 36 7.40 -10.61 -27.75
CA GLY A 36 8.40 -10.96 -26.73
C GLY A 36 7.83 -11.79 -25.58
N GLU A 37 6.87 -12.67 -25.87
CA GLU A 37 6.15 -13.49 -24.89
C GLU A 37 5.39 -12.67 -23.82
N ALA A 38 4.97 -11.45 -24.17
CA ALA A 38 4.16 -10.63 -23.29
C ALA A 38 2.87 -11.36 -22.87
N PRO A 39 2.49 -11.32 -21.58
CA PRO A 39 1.29 -11.99 -21.12
C PRO A 39 0.04 -11.30 -21.68
N VAL A 40 -0.93 -12.12 -22.08
CA VAL A 40 -2.24 -11.68 -22.57
C VAL A 40 -3.34 -12.54 -21.95
N ALA A 41 -4.54 -11.97 -21.86
CA ALA A 41 -5.74 -12.75 -21.54
C ALA A 41 -6.52 -13.03 -22.83
N LEU A 42 -6.89 -14.28 -23.05
CA LEU A 42 -7.66 -14.74 -24.21
C LEU A 42 -8.98 -15.34 -23.74
N ARG A 43 -10.10 -14.73 -24.15
CA ARG A 43 -11.42 -15.32 -23.94
C ARG A 43 -11.85 -16.05 -25.21
N CYS A 44 -12.23 -17.31 -25.07
CA CYS A 44 -12.73 -18.16 -26.14
C CYS A 44 -14.25 -18.27 -26.03
N ILE A 45 -14.95 -18.02 -27.14
CA ILE A 45 -16.39 -18.29 -27.30
C ILE A 45 -16.50 -19.47 -28.29
N PRO A 46 -17.00 -20.63 -27.84
CA PRO A 46 -17.13 -21.82 -28.68
C PRO A 46 -18.04 -21.61 -29.90
N ALA A 47 -17.87 -22.47 -30.92
CA ALA A 47 -18.65 -22.44 -32.17
C ALA A 47 -20.16 -22.68 -31.94
N GLU A 48 -20.50 -23.37 -30.86
CA GLU A 48 -21.84 -23.73 -30.43
C GLU A 48 -22.67 -22.51 -29.97
N GLN A 49 -22.07 -21.31 -29.91
CA GLN A 49 -22.73 -20.07 -29.47
C GLN A 49 -22.79 -19.00 -30.58
N PRO A 50 -23.45 -19.28 -31.72
CA PRO A 50 -23.44 -18.37 -32.87
C PRO A 50 -24.09 -17.01 -32.58
N THR A 51 -25.10 -16.97 -31.71
CA THR A 51 -25.77 -15.73 -31.29
C THR A 51 -24.82 -14.84 -30.48
N LEU A 52 -24.12 -15.42 -29.49
CA LEU A 52 -23.14 -14.70 -28.68
C LEU A 52 -21.96 -14.21 -29.52
N GLN A 53 -21.47 -15.05 -30.45
CA GLN A 53 -20.41 -14.65 -31.38
C GLN A 53 -20.85 -13.47 -32.26
N ALA A 54 -22.07 -13.47 -32.79
CA ALA A 54 -22.57 -12.37 -33.62
C ALA A 54 -22.66 -11.06 -32.83
N GLU A 55 -23.13 -11.12 -31.58
CA GLU A 55 -23.23 -9.95 -30.71
C GLU A 55 -21.84 -9.39 -30.38
N VAL A 56 -20.89 -10.25 -30.04
CA VAL A 56 -19.50 -9.84 -29.78
C VAL A 56 -18.84 -9.26 -31.03
N ARG A 57 -19.04 -9.84 -32.22
CA ARG A 57 -18.54 -9.28 -33.50
C ARG A 57 -19.04 -7.85 -33.74
N SER A 58 -20.29 -7.56 -33.37
CA SER A 58 -20.88 -6.22 -33.50
C SER A 58 -20.29 -5.23 -32.49
N LEU A 59 -20.03 -5.66 -31.26
CA LEU A 59 -19.57 -4.79 -30.17
C LEU A 59 -18.05 -4.57 -30.14
N TRP A 60 -17.27 -5.54 -30.60
CA TRP A 60 -15.81 -5.54 -30.43
C TRP A 60 -15.08 -4.35 -31.07
N PRO A 61 -15.41 -3.89 -32.29
CA PRO A 61 -14.71 -2.76 -32.91
C PRO A 61 -14.81 -1.47 -32.07
N ARG A 62 -15.96 -1.27 -31.40
CA ARG A 62 -16.16 -0.14 -30.49
C ARG A 62 -15.32 -0.29 -29.24
N LEU A 63 -15.27 -1.50 -28.65
CA LEU A 63 -14.44 -1.80 -27.47
C LEU A 63 -12.95 -1.57 -27.74
N GLN A 64 -12.44 -1.95 -28.93
CA GLN A 64 -11.06 -1.67 -29.34
C GLN A 64 -10.73 -0.17 -29.40
N GLY A 65 -11.72 0.67 -29.69
CA GLY A 65 -11.58 2.13 -29.71
C GLY A 65 -11.53 2.77 -28.32
N VAL A 66 -11.83 2.03 -27.25
CA VAL A 66 -11.84 2.57 -25.88
C VAL A 66 -10.41 2.74 -25.39
N LEU A 67 -10.05 3.98 -25.07
CA LEU A 67 -8.74 4.33 -24.48
C LEU A 67 -8.95 4.90 -23.08
N HIS A 68 -8.76 4.05 -22.06
CA HIS A 68 -8.85 4.48 -20.67
C HIS A 68 -7.90 3.66 -19.77
N PRO A 69 -7.17 4.27 -18.81
CA PRO A 69 -6.18 3.54 -17.99
C PRO A 69 -6.77 2.44 -17.09
N GLN A 70 -8.08 2.42 -16.88
CA GLN A 70 -8.82 1.42 -16.10
C GLN A 70 -9.66 0.47 -16.98
N VAL A 71 -9.43 0.48 -18.30
CA VAL A 71 -10.00 -0.49 -19.25
C VAL A 71 -8.84 -1.12 -20.02
N PRO A 72 -8.63 -2.44 -19.96
CA PRO A 72 -7.55 -3.11 -20.70
C PRO A 72 -7.68 -2.87 -22.20
N ARG A 73 -6.55 -2.78 -22.91
CA ARG A 73 -6.59 -2.70 -24.37
C ARG A 73 -7.06 -4.01 -24.98
N PHE A 74 -7.95 -3.92 -25.97
CA PHE A 74 -8.44 -5.08 -26.71
C PHE A 74 -7.64 -5.26 -28.01
N GLY A 75 -7.22 -6.49 -28.27
CA GLY A 75 -6.59 -6.88 -29.53
C GLY A 75 -7.61 -7.16 -30.62
N GLU A 76 -7.15 -7.60 -31.79
CA GLU A 76 -8.02 -8.00 -32.91
C GLU A 76 -8.78 -9.29 -32.60
N LEU A 77 -10.01 -9.40 -33.12
CA LEU A 77 -10.77 -10.66 -33.07
C LEU A 77 -10.05 -11.73 -33.86
N ILE A 78 -10.04 -12.94 -33.30
CA ILE A 78 -9.41 -14.09 -33.94
C ILE A 78 -10.46 -15.18 -34.12
N GLU A 79 -10.63 -15.64 -35.34
CA GLU A 79 -11.50 -16.77 -35.66
C GLU A 79 -10.64 -17.99 -35.97
N GLN A 80 -10.78 -19.05 -35.18
CA GLN A 80 -10.04 -20.28 -35.37
C GLN A 80 -10.89 -21.47 -34.95
N ASP A 81 -10.92 -22.51 -35.80
CA ASP A 81 -11.65 -23.76 -35.56
C ASP A 81 -13.14 -23.54 -35.23
N GLY A 82 -13.74 -22.49 -35.80
CA GLY A 82 -15.13 -22.08 -35.55
C GLY A 82 -15.37 -21.35 -34.22
N ALA A 83 -14.37 -21.27 -33.34
CA ALA A 83 -14.41 -20.50 -32.11
C ALA A 83 -13.93 -19.06 -32.34
N LEU A 84 -14.48 -18.15 -31.54
CA LEU A 84 -14.11 -16.73 -31.55
C LEU A 84 -13.24 -16.43 -30.33
N TRP A 85 -12.03 -15.92 -30.57
CA TRP A 85 -11.03 -15.61 -29.56
C TRP A 85 -10.86 -14.10 -29.42
N LEU A 86 -10.87 -13.66 -28.17
CA LEU A 86 -10.95 -12.27 -27.73
C LEU A 86 -9.68 -11.91 -26.94
N PRO A 87 -8.60 -11.46 -27.60
CA PRO A 87 -7.39 -11.06 -26.91
C PRO A 87 -7.55 -9.71 -26.21
N ARG A 88 -7.00 -9.60 -25.00
CA ARG A 88 -6.88 -8.35 -24.26
C ARG A 88 -5.57 -8.29 -23.48
N GLU A 89 -5.17 -7.07 -23.13
CA GLU A 89 -4.02 -6.80 -22.28
C GLU A 89 -4.16 -7.51 -20.92
N TRP A 90 -3.11 -8.23 -20.51
CA TRP A 90 -3.03 -8.80 -19.18
C TRP A 90 -2.92 -7.70 -18.11
N GLN A 91 -3.66 -7.84 -17.02
CA GLN A 91 -3.57 -6.92 -15.88
C GLN A 91 -3.13 -7.70 -14.64
N GLU A 92 -2.05 -7.25 -14.02
CA GLU A 92 -1.57 -7.79 -12.75
C GLU A 92 -2.30 -7.15 -11.57
N GLY A 93 -2.83 -7.99 -10.69
CA GLY A 93 -3.61 -7.56 -9.54
C GLY A 93 -4.43 -8.67 -8.93
N SER A 94 -5.24 -8.30 -7.94
CA SER A 94 -6.24 -9.18 -7.33
C SER A 94 -7.64 -8.69 -7.66
N THR A 95 -8.55 -9.61 -7.97
CA THR A 95 -9.97 -9.26 -8.16
C THR A 95 -10.60 -8.81 -6.83
N PHE A 96 -11.63 -7.97 -6.89
CA PHE A 96 -12.37 -7.60 -5.68
C PHE A 96 -13.06 -8.81 -5.04
N ALA A 97 -13.36 -9.86 -5.81
CA ALA A 97 -13.81 -11.15 -5.30
C ALA A 97 -12.72 -11.83 -4.44
N GLU A 98 -11.48 -11.90 -4.92
CA GLU A 98 -10.34 -12.45 -4.16
C GLU A 98 -10.04 -11.62 -2.91
N LEU A 99 -10.08 -10.28 -3.02
CA LEU A 99 -9.88 -9.39 -1.89
C LEU A 99 -10.99 -9.54 -0.84
N LEU A 100 -12.25 -9.67 -1.27
CA LEU A 100 -13.38 -9.93 -0.39
C LEU A 100 -13.24 -11.27 0.31
N GLN A 101 -12.85 -12.33 -0.42
CA GLN A 101 -12.64 -13.66 0.13
C GLN A 101 -11.52 -13.65 1.19
N GLY A 102 -10.36 -13.07 0.86
CA GLY A 102 -9.25 -12.97 1.82
C GLY A 102 -9.58 -12.11 3.05
N ARG A 103 -10.51 -11.15 2.94
CA ARG A 103 -11.03 -10.39 4.07
C ARG A 103 -12.04 -11.19 4.89
N ARG A 104 -12.97 -11.90 4.24
CA ARG A 104 -13.93 -12.81 4.91
C ARG A 104 -13.22 -13.84 5.78
N GLU A 105 -12.15 -14.44 5.28
CA GLU A 105 -11.31 -15.40 6.03
C GLU A 105 -10.69 -14.79 7.30
N ARG A 106 -10.47 -13.48 7.29
CA ARG A 106 -9.95 -12.71 8.43
C ARG A 106 -11.04 -12.03 9.25
N GLN A 107 -12.32 -12.34 8.97
CA GLN A 107 -13.50 -11.71 9.58
C GLN A 107 -13.54 -10.18 9.37
N LEU A 108 -13.03 -9.72 8.22
CA LEU A 108 -13.03 -8.32 7.81
C LEU A 108 -13.98 -8.11 6.62
N VAL A 109 -14.40 -6.85 6.44
CA VAL A 109 -15.16 -6.34 5.29
C VAL A 109 -14.52 -5.06 4.77
N PHE A 110 -15.00 -4.53 3.65
CA PHE A 110 -14.57 -3.22 3.17
C PHE A 110 -15.16 -2.10 4.01
N GLY A 111 -14.33 -1.11 4.34
CA GLY A 111 -14.80 0.11 4.99
C GLY A 111 -15.57 1.00 4.02
N ALA A 112 -16.49 1.80 4.54
CA ALA A 112 -17.28 2.72 3.72
C ALA A 112 -16.43 3.74 2.95
N GLY A 113 -15.28 4.15 3.52
CA GLY A 113 -14.30 4.98 2.82
C GLY A 113 -13.63 4.29 1.63
N GLU A 114 -13.30 3.00 1.74
CA GLU A 114 -12.70 2.24 0.63
C GLU A 114 -13.68 2.10 -0.52
N VAL A 115 -14.94 1.79 -0.20
CA VAL A 115 -16.00 1.63 -1.21
C VAL A 115 -16.33 2.97 -1.85
N LEU A 116 -16.38 4.07 -1.10
CA LEU A 116 -16.55 5.42 -1.65
C LEU A 116 -15.41 5.76 -2.63
N LEU A 117 -14.17 5.45 -2.28
CA LEU A 117 -13.02 5.68 -3.16
C LEU A 117 -13.11 4.83 -4.43
N LEU A 118 -13.44 3.54 -4.30
CA LEU A 118 -13.66 2.62 -5.42
C LEU A 118 -14.70 3.16 -6.41
N LEU A 119 -15.87 3.59 -5.90
CA LEU A 119 -16.95 4.13 -6.72
C LEU A 119 -16.49 5.39 -7.48
N ARG A 120 -15.81 6.31 -6.79
CA ARG A 120 -15.26 7.53 -7.41
C ARG A 120 -14.23 7.23 -8.49
N GLN A 121 -13.43 6.18 -8.32
CA GLN A 121 -12.42 5.77 -9.29
C GLN A 121 -13.00 5.02 -10.48
N LEU A 122 -14.11 4.29 -10.33
CA LEU A 122 -14.74 3.52 -11.42
C LEU A 122 -15.67 4.35 -12.31
N LEU A 123 -16.39 5.33 -11.73
CA LEU A 123 -17.37 6.12 -12.47
C LEU A 123 -16.78 6.88 -13.68
N PRO A 124 -15.55 7.44 -13.66
CA PRO A 124 -14.94 8.01 -14.85
C PRO A 124 -14.78 7.00 -16.00
N ALA A 125 -14.36 5.77 -15.69
CA ALA A 125 -14.22 4.71 -16.69
C ALA A 125 -15.58 4.33 -17.30
N LEU A 126 -16.61 4.20 -16.46
CA LEU A 126 -17.99 3.94 -16.91
C LEU A 126 -18.53 5.10 -17.75
N ALA A 127 -18.27 6.35 -17.36
CA ALA A 127 -18.69 7.51 -18.14
C ALA A 127 -18.10 7.51 -19.55
N VAL A 128 -16.82 7.14 -19.70
CA VAL A 128 -16.16 6.99 -21.02
C VAL A 128 -16.84 5.90 -21.84
N LEU A 129 -17.10 4.72 -21.26
CA LEU A 129 -17.79 3.63 -21.95
C LEU A 129 -19.21 4.04 -22.39
N HIS A 130 -19.98 4.60 -21.48
CA HIS A 130 -21.36 5.03 -21.73
C HIS A 130 -21.44 6.14 -22.78
N SER A 131 -20.44 7.03 -22.83
CA SER A 131 -20.35 8.08 -23.87
C SER A 131 -20.13 7.52 -25.28
N GLN A 132 -19.59 6.31 -25.38
CA GLN A 132 -19.41 5.57 -26.62
C GLN A 132 -20.54 4.55 -26.83
N GLU A 133 -21.65 4.67 -26.10
CA GLU A 133 -22.80 3.76 -26.05
C GLU A 133 -22.41 2.28 -25.84
N LEU A 134 -21.30 2.08 -25.11
CA LEU A 134 -20.87 0.78 -24.62
C LEU A 134 -21.28 0.63 -23.16
N CYS A 135 -21.91 -0.48 -22.84
CA CYS A 135 -22.19 -0.88 -21.47
C CYS A 135 -21.27 -2.04 -21.09
N HIS A 136 -20.91 -2.14 -19.83
CA HIS A 136 -20.14 -3.28 -19.33
C HIS A 136 -20.99 -4.56 -19.32
N GLY A 137 -22.20 -4.48 -18.77
CA GLY A 137 -23.21 -5.55 -18.83
C GLY A 137 -23.07 -6.67 -17.80
N ASP A 138 -21.95 -6.74 -17.06
CA ASP A 138 -21.66 -7.80 -16.07
C ASP A 138 -20.73 -7.28 -14.96
N LEU A 139 -21.07 -6.15 -14.34
CA LEU A 139 -20.28 -5.63 -13.23
C LEU A 139 -20.46 -6.50 -11.98
N SER A 140 -19.37 -7.15 -11.55
CA SER A 140 -19.31 -7.98 -10.35
C SER A 140 -17.91 -7.89 -9.72
N PRO A 141 -17.72 -8.30 -8.46
CA PRO A 141 -16.39 -8.26 -7.82
C PRO A 141 -15.33 -9.11 -8.55
N ALA A 142 -15.75 -10.13 -9.31
CA ALA A 142 -14.84 -10.96 -10.11
C ALA A 142 -14.35 -10.23 -11.38
N ASN A 143 -15.16 -9.31 -11.91
CA ASN A 143 -14.86 -8.51 -13.10
C ASN A 143 -14.25 -7.14 -12.75
N LEU A 144 -13.91 -6.91 -11.48
CA LEU A 144 -13.18 -5.74 -11.01
C LEU A 144 -11.83 -6.18 -10.46
N LEU A 145 -10.74 -5.66 -11.02
CA LEU A 145 -9.39 -5.97 -10.57
C LEU A 145 -8.73 -4.76 -9.93
N ARG A 146 -8.19 -4.93 -8.73
CA ARG A 146 -7.31 -3.94 -8.12
C ARG A 146 -5.90 -4.18 -8.63
N ARG A 147 -5.38 -3.23 -9.41
CA ARG A 147 -4.09 -3.36 -10.08
C ARG A 147 -2.93 -3.16 -9.11
N ASP A 148 -1.90 -4.00 -9.18
CA ASP A 148 -0.82 -4.00 -8.19
C ASP A 148 0.10 -2.77 -8.29
N ARG A 149 0.39 -2.30 -9.50
CA ARG A 149 1.35 -1.20 -9.73
C ARG A 149 0.93 0.15 -9.15
N ASP A 150 -0.37 0.42 -9.05
CA ASP A 150 -0.91 1.73 -8.66
C ASP A 150 -2.16 1.67 -7.77
N GLY A 151 -2.70 0.48 -7.50
CA GLY A 151 -3.87 0.27 -6.65
C GLY A 151 -5.20 0.68 -7.29
N LEU A 152 -5.22 1.09 -8.57
CA LEU A 152 -6.44 1.54 -9.24
C LEU A 152 -7.34 0.34 -9.62
N PRO A 153 -8.67 0.50 -9.56
CA PRO A 153 -9.60 -0.52 -10.00
C PRO A 153 -9.69 -0.52 -11.53
N VAL A 154 -9.64 -1.70 -12.13
CA VAL A 154 -9.66 -1.94 -13.58
C VAL A 154 -10.89 -2.81 -13.90
N LEU A 155 -11.66 -2.38 -14.89
CA LEU A 155 -12.82 -3.08 -15.41
C LEU A 155 -12.37 -4.23 -16.31
N LEU A 156 -12.80 -5.45 -16.02
CA LEU A 156 -12.48 -6.66 -16.76
C LEU A 156 -13.74 -7.23 -17.42
N ASP A 157 -13.57 -7.95 -18.52
CA ASP A 157 -14.58 -8.86 -19.06
C ASP A 157 -15.91 -8.21 -19.45
N PHE A 158 -15.84 -7.54 -20.60
CA PHE A 158 -16.95 -6.84 -21.23
C PHE A 158 -17.73 -7.78 -22.14
N GLY A 159 -19.05 -7.63 -22.15
CA GLY A 159 -19.87 -8.17 -23.22
C GLY A 159 -21.12 -8.91 -22.76
N PRO A 160 -21.87 -9.45 -23.73
CA PRO A 160 -23.27 -9.79 -23.53
C PRO A 160 -23.54 -11.21 -23.00
N GLY A 161 -22.50 -12.01 -22.77
CA GLY A 161 -22.61 -13.42 -22.41
C GLY A 161 -22.66 -13.73 -20.92
N GLY A 162 -22.38 -12.77 -20.04
CA GLY A 162 -22.35 -12.94 -18.59
C GLY A 162 -23.43 -12.09 -17.93
N VAL A 163 -24.33 -12.72 -17.19
CA VAL A 163 -25.12 -12.02 -16.16
C VAL A 163 -24.80 -12.75 -14.88
N THR A 164 -23.97 -12.13 -14.04
CA THR A 164 -23.68 -12.69 -12.72
C THR A 164 -24.96 -12.61 -11.87
N PRO A 165 -25.51 -13.75 -11.41
CA PRO A 165 -26.78 -13.76 -10.69
C PRO A 165 -26.77 -12.83 -9.47
N GLY A 166 -27.81 -12.03 -9.34
CA GLY A 166 -28.01 -11.12 -8.20
C GLY A 166 -27.30 -9.76 -8.29
N TYR A 167 -26.39 -9.55 -9.26
CA TYR A 167 -25.76 -8.24 -9.47
C TYR A 167 -26.52 -7.35 -10.45
N ALA A 168 -27.07 -7.96 -11.50
CA ALA A 168 -27.79 -7.23 -12.54
C ALA A 168 -29.24 -6.90 -12.11
N PRO A 169 -29.82 -5.81 -12.62
CA PRO A 169 -31.24 -5.50 -12.38
C PRO A 169 -32.17 -6.57 -12.99
N PRO A 170 -33.42 -6.66 -12.50
CA PRO A 170 -34.36 -7.70 -12.94
C PRO A 170 -34.69 -7.62 -14.44
N GLU A 171 -34.74 -6.42 -15.01
CA GLU A 171 -34.91 -6.15 -16.45
C GLU A 171 -33.82 -6.85 -17.27
N ARG A 172 -32.56 -6.71 -16.84
CA ARG A 172 -31.41 -7.37 -17.48
C ARG A 172 -31.50 -8.89 -17.35
N SER A 173 -31.92 -9.38 -16.19
CA SER A 173 -32.13 -10.81 -15.95
C SER A 173 -33.27 -11.41 -16.79
N ARG A 174 -34.24 -10.58 -17.24
CA ARG A 174 -35.32 -10.96 -18.17
C ARG A 174 -34.90 -10.93 -19.64
N GLY A 175 -33.66 -10.56 -19.95
CA GLY A 175 -33.11 -10.53 -21.30
C GLY A 175 -33.22 -9.19 -22.01
N GLU A 176 -33.53 -8.10 -21.30
CA GLU A 176 -33.46 -6.76 -21.89
C GLU A 176 -32.02 -6.38 -22.27
N ALA A 177 -31.88 -5.54 -23.29
CA ALA A 177 -30.57 -5.08 -23.77
C ALA A 177 -29.80 -4.32 -22.66
N PRO A 178 -28.46 -4.42 -22.63
CA PRO A 178 -27.68 -3.72 -21.63
C PRO A 178 -27.84 -2.20 -21.81
N ALA A 179 -27.99 -1.49 -20.70
CA ALA A 179 -28.14 -0.04 -20.71
C ALA A 179 -27.23 0.61 -19.63
N PRO A 180 -26.81 1.88 -19.80
CA PRO A 180 -25.88 2.54 -18.88
C PRO A 180 -26.33 2.53 -17.41
N TRP A 181 -27.64 2.66 -17.18
CA TRP A 181 -28.21 2.63 -15.84
C TRP A 181 -28.11 1.25 -15.17
N MET A 182 -28.09 0.17 -15.96
CA MET A 182 -27.97 -1.20 -15.44
C MET A 182 -26.56 -1.46 -14.90
N ASP A 183 -25.54 -0.85 -15.52
CA ASP A 183 -24.17 -0.87 -14.98
C ASP A 183 -24.12 -0.11 -13.64
N LEU A 184 -24.78 1.05 -13.55
CA LEU A 184 -24.84 1.84 -12.33
C LEU A 184 -25.56 1.11 -11.18
N TYR A 185 -26.64 0.39 -11.50
CA TYR A 185 -27.32 -0.50 -10.57
C TYR A 185 -26.36 -1.60 -10.07
N SER A 186 -25.69 -2.28 -11.01
CA SER A 186 -24.77 -3.38 -10.68
C SER A 186 -23.59 -2.90 -9.82
N LEU A 187 -23.10 -1.68 -10.07
CA LEU A 187 -22.06 -1.04 -9.26
C LEU A 187 -22.52 -0.79 -7.80
N ALA A 188 -23.79 -0.44 -7.60
CA ALA A 188 -24.33 -0.29 -6.24
C ALA A 188 -24.48 -1.64 -5.52
N VAL A 189 -24.87 -2.70 -6.23
CA VAL A 189 -24.87 -4.06 -5.66
C VAL A 189 -23.46 -4.48 -5.26
N VAL A 190 -22.46 -4.24 -6.11
CA VAL A 190 -21.04 -4.47 -5.76
C VAL A 190 -20.67 -3.73 -4.47
N ALA A 191 -21.05 -2.46 -4.33
CA ALA A 191 -20.78 -1.69 -3.11
C ALA A 191 -21.39 -2.36 -1.87
N LEU A 192 -22.65 -2.80 -1.94
CA LEU A 192 -23.32 -3.49 -0.82
C LEU A 192 -22.63 -4.81 -0.45
N VAL A 193 -22.22 -5.59 -1.46
CA VAL A 193 -21.50 -6.86 -1.27
C VAL A 193 -20.15 -6.64 -0.59
N LEU A 194 -19.38 -5.62 -1.00
CA LEU A 194 -18.08 -5.33 -0.42
C LEU A 194 -18.20 -4.85 1.04
N LEU A 195 -19.20 -4.02 1.34
CA LEU A 195 -19.45 -3.49 2.70
C LEU A 195 -19.95 -4.55 3.67
N SER A 196 -20.84 -5.44 3.21
CA SER A 196 -21.41 -6.50 4.04
C SER A 196 -20.50 -7.73 4.15
N GLY A 197 -19.70 -7.99 3.12
CA GLY A 197 -19.07 -9.28 2.96
C GLY A 197 -20.09 -10.40 2.76
N GLU A 198 -21.22 -10.15 2.09
CA GLU A 198 -22.30 -11.12 1.85
C GLU A 198 -22.68 -11.20 0.38
N GLU A 199 -23.23 -12.32 -0.05
CA GLU A 199 -23.70 -12.50 -1.42
C GLU A 199 -24.98 -11.69 -1.68
N PRO A 200 -25.24 -11.21 -2.91
CA PRO A 200 -26.43 -10.40 -3.21
C PRO A 200 -27.75 -11.03 -2.77
N ALA A 201 -27.89 -12.35 -2.92
CA ALA A 201 -29.10 -13.09 -2.54
C ALA A 201 -29.39 -13.07 -1.02
N GLN A 202 -28.39 -12.79 -0.19
CA GLN A 202 -28.56 -12.66 1.27
C GLN A 202 -28.91 -11.22 1.67
N LEU A 203 -28.58 -10.26 0.81
CA LEU A 203 -28.83 -8.84 1.02
C LEU A 203 -30.17 -8.40 0.46
N LEU A 204 -30.70 -9.11 -0.55
CA LEU A 204 -32.00 -8.83 -1.13
C LEU A 204 -33.08 -9.68 -0.44
N ASP A 205 -34.08 -9.02 0.15
CA ASP A 205 -35.26 -9.71 0.68
C ASP A 205 -36.07 -10.32 -0.50
N PRO A 206 -36.30 -11.64 -0.53
CA PRO A 206 -36.98 -12.29 -1.65
C PRO A 206 -38.47 -11.92 -1.78
N THR A 207 -39.08 -11.38 -0.72
CA THR A 207 -40.51 -11.02 -0.69
C THR A 207 -40.71 -9.54 -0.97
N THR A 208 -39.96 -8.68 -0.27
CA THR A 208 -40.12 -7.22 -0.40
C THR A 208 -39.26 -6.63 -1.50
N LEU A 209 -38.27 -7.37 -2.01
CA LEU A 209 -37.23 -6.90 -2.93
C LEU A 209 -36.44 -5.69 -2.38
N ALA A 210 -36.48 -5.49 -1.07
CA ALA A 210 -35.73 -4.44 -0.41
C ALA A 210 -34.31 -4.92 -0.11
N TRP A 211 -33.35 -4.02 -0.31
CA TRP A 211 -31.95 -4.27 0.07
C TRP A 211 -31.74 -4.05 1.56
N ARG A 212 -31.07 -5.01 2.20
CA ARG A 212 -30.55 -4.88 3.56
C ARG A 212 -29.29 -4.01 3.54
N TRP A 213 -29.33 -2.94 4.33
CA TRP A 213 -28.24 -1.97 4.43
C TRP A 213 -27.19 -2.40 5.46
N PRO A 214 -25.88 -2.41 5.09
CA PRO A 214 -24.79 -2.66 6.03
C PRO A 214 -24.68 -1.56 7.10
N VAL A 215 -24.44 -1.94 8.36
CA VAL A 215 -24.27 -1.00 9.51
C VAL A 215 -23.16 0.02 9.28
N SER A 216 -22.14 -0.31 8.47
CA SER A 216 -21.06 0.61 8.10
C SER A 216 -21.55 1.87 7.38
N LEU A 217 -22.75 1.84 6.78
CA LEU A 217 -23.34 2.99 6.09
C LEU A 217 -24.03 3.97 7.04
N ASP A 218 -24.32 3.58 8.29
CA ASP A 218 -24.91 4.49 9.29
C ASP A 218 -24.00 5.70 9.55
N ALA A 219 -22.70 5.52 9.40
CA ALA A 219 -21.70 6.59 9.52
C ALA A 219 -21.63 7.52 8.29
N LEU A 220 -22.23 7.14 7.16
CA LEU A 220 -22.23 7.91 5.90
C LEU A 220 -23.63 7.87 5.23
N PRO A 221 -24.64 8.53 5.82
CA PRO A 221 -26.01 8.51 5.29
C PRO A 221 -26.10 9.04 3.86
N ALA A 222 -25.28 10.03 3.50
CA ALA A 222 -25.21 10.55 2.14
C ALA A 222 -24.76 9.49 1.11
N LEU A 223 -23.89 8.55 1.50
CA LEU A 223 -23.48 7.45 0.62
C LEU A 223 -24.63 6.45 0.45
N GLN A 224 -25.36 6.17 1.54
CA GLN A 224 -26.54 5.30 1.49
C GLN A 224 -27.61 5.87 0.55
N GLU A 225 -27.90 7.18 0.60
CA GLU A 225 -28.84 7.83 -0.31
C GLU A 225 -28.43 7.69 -1.78
N VAL A 226 -27.13 7.90 -2.09
CA VAL A 226 -26.62 7.73 -3.45
C VAL A 226 -26.74 6.27 -3.90
N LEU A 227 -26.40 5.30 -3.05
CA LEU A 227 -26.55 3.88 -3.35
C LEU A 227 -28.02 3.48 -3.55
N ALA A 228 -28.94 3.99 -2.72
CA ALA A 228 -30.37 3.73 -2.85
C ALA A 228 -30.89 4.23 -4.19
N ARG A 229 -30.44 5.41 -4.60
CA ARG A 229 -30.79 6.03 -5.87
C ARG A 229 -30.23 5.27 -7.09
N LEU A 230 -29.05 4.67 -6.96
CA LEU A 230 -28.46 3.78 -7.98
C LEU A 230 -29.20 2.43 -8.10
N LEU A 231 -29.76 1.93 -6.99
CA LEU A 231 -30.53 0.69 -6.94
C LEU A 231 -32.01 0.87 -7.36
N SER A 232 -32.47 2.09 -7.63
CA SER A 232 -33.84 2.31 -8.10
C SER A 232 -33.99 1.87 -9.55
N THR A 233 -35.09 1.15 -9.85
CA THR A 233 -35.49 0.81 -11.22
C THR A 233 -36.35 1.92 -11.87
N ALA A 234 -36.88 2.87 -11.07
CA ALA A 234 -37.71 3.96 -11.55
C ALA A 234 -36.87 5.03 -12.30
N PRO A 235 -37.20 5.41 -13.55
CA PRO A 235 -36.49 6.43 -14.31
C PRO A 235 -36.30 7.77 -13.58
N GLU A 236 -37.35 8.25 -12.94
CA GLU A 236 -37.41 9.54 -12.24
C GLU A 236 -36.53 9.59 -10.98
N GLU A 237 -36.31 8.44 -10.35
CA GLU A 237 -35.50 8.35 -9.14
C GLU A 237 -34.02 8.16 -9.46
N ARG A 238 -33.65 7.64 -10.64
CA ARG A 238 -32.25 7.32 -10.97
C ARG A 238 -31.35 8.54 -11.18
N PHE A 239 -30.05 8.30 -11.17
CA PHE A 239 -29.10 9.24 -11.75
C PHE A 239 -29.14 9.15 -13.28
N PRO A 240 -29.07 10.28 -14.00
CA PRO A 240 -29.14 10.28 -15.46
C PRO A 240 -27.85 9.74 -16.12
N SER A 241 -26.71 9.76 -15.41
CA SER A 241 -25.42 9.32 -15.95
C SER A 241 -24.40 8.97 -14.85
N ALA A 242 -23.33 8.26 -15.26
CA ALA A 242 -22.18 8.01 -14.40
C ALA A 242 -21.51 9.31 -13.93
N SER A 243 -21.45 10.34 -14.78
CA SER A 243 -20.91 11.67 -14.42
C SER A 243 -21.75 12.37 -13.36
N ALA A 244 -23.09 12.31 -13.45
CA ALA A 244 -23.98 12.88 -12.43
C ALA A 244 -23.84 12.14 -11.09
N THR A 245 -23.69 10.82 -11.14
CA THR A 245 -23.42 10.00 -9.95
C THR A 245 -22.08 10.40 -9.31
N LEU A 246 -21.03 10.59 -10.13
CA LEU A 246 -19.71 11.00 -9.65
C LEU A 246 -19.76 12.35 -8.96
N GLN A 247 -20.49 13.32 -9.53
CA GLN A 247 -20.68 14.64 -8.94
C GLN A 247 -21.35 14.55 -7.57
N ALA A 248 -22.39 13.71 -7.42
CA ALA A 248 -23.05 13.47 -6.14
C ALA A 248 -22.09 12.85 -5.12
N LEU A 249 -21.33 11.82 -5.52
CA LEU A 249 -20.35 11.19 -4.65
C LEU A 249 -19.21 12.12 -4.26
N GLN A 250 -18.79 13.05 -5.12
CA GLN A 250 -17.71 14.02 -4.82
C GLN A 250 -18.07 15.00 -3.69
N GLN A 251 -19.36 15.25 -3.44
CA GLN A 251 -19.80 16.12 -2.34
C GLN A 251 -19.67 15.45 -0.96
N ILE A 252 -19.52 14.13 -0.91
CA ILE A 252 -19.41 13.37 0.35
C ILE A 252 -17.97 13.49 0.87
N PRO A 253 -17.71 14.02 2.08
CA PRO A 253 -16.35 14.04 2.62
C PRO A 253 -15.82 12.61 2.79
N MET A 254 -14.52 12.40 2.52
CA MET A 254 -13.91 11.10 2.81
C MET A 254 -13.89 10.89 4.33
N PRO A 255 -14.34 9.74 4.85
CA PRO A 255 -14.28 9.45 6.28
C PRO A 255 -12.82 9.31 6.75
N ASP A 256 -12.57 9.61 8.02
CA ASP A 256 -11.23 9.52 8.64
C ASP A 256 -10.67 8.09 8.66
N SER A 257 -11.55 7.08 8.57
CA SER A 257 -11.19 5.67 8.42
C SER A 257 -11.52 5.17 7.01
N THR A 258 -10.49 4.89 6.23
CA THR A 258 -10.55 4.34 4.87
C THR A 258 -9.96 2.91 4.81
N GLY A 259 -9.92 2.20 5.94
CA GLY A 259 -9.38 0.85 6.01
C GLY A 259 -10.46 -0.24 6.13
N PRO A 260 -10.07 -1.52 6.06
CA PRO A 260 -10.96 -2.65 6.33
C PRO A 260 -11.52 -2.57 7.75
N VAL A 261 -12.77 -3.02 7.91
CA VAL A 261 -13.50 -2.99 9.20
C VAL A 261 -13.83 -4.42 9.62
N ALA A 262 -13.91 -4.70 10.92
CA ALA A 262 -14.35 -6.00 11.42
C ALA A 262 -15.82 -6.27 11.04
N ARG A 263 -16.13 -7.51 10.63
CA ARG A 263 -17.49 -7.94 10.34
C ARG A 263 -18.29 -7.99 11.64
N ALA A 264 -19.45 -7.32 11.68
CA ALA A 264 -20.19 -7.08 12.92
C ALA A 264 -20.98 -8.30 13.47
N ASP A 265 -20.95 -9.47 12.83
CA ASP A 265 -21.82 -10.59 13.22
C ASP A 265 -21.11 -11.70 14.04
N ARG A 266 -21.41 -11.65 15.36
CA ARG A 266 -21.43 -12.72 16.39
C ARG A 266 -20.10 -13.17 17.02
N THR A 267 -19.87 -12.76 18.28
CA THR A 267 -20.21 -13.56 19.48
C THR A 267 -20.23 -12.67 20.72
N VAL A 268 -21.35 -12.76 21.45
CA VAL A 268 -21.60 -12.17 22.76
C VAL A 268 -20.65 -12.77 23.80
N VAL A 269 -19.86 -11.94 24.48
CA VAL A 269 -19.51 -12.22 25.88
C VAL A 269 -20.40 -11.33 26.72
N LEU A 270 -21.39 -11.97 27.36
CA LEU A 270 -22.16 -11.40 28.47
C LEU A 270 -21.16 -11.02 29.56
N VAL A 271 -20.76 -9.75 29.59
CA VAL A 271 -20.32 -9.15 30.84
C VAL A 271 -21.61 -8.79 31.58
N PRO A 272 -21.93 -9.41 32.73
CA PRO A 272 -23.05 -8.94 33.52
C PRO A 272 -22.78 -7.50 33.92
N SER A 273 -23.63 -6.59 33.47
CA SER A 273 -23.62 -5.20 33.89
C SER A 273 -23.80 -5.18 35.42
N PRO A 274 -22.88 -4.59 36.21
CA PRO A 274 -23.11 -4.42 37.63
C PRO A 274 -24.30 -3.47 37.81
N ALA A 275 -25.38 -4.02 38.36
CA ALA A 275 -26.51 -3.27 38.85
C ALA A 275 -26.06 -2.36 40.01
N ALA A 276 -26.08 -1.05 39.79
CA ALA A 276 -26.08 0.03 40.78
C ALA A 276 -26.26 1.34 39.99
N ALA A 277 -27.05 2.33 40.37
CA ALA A 277 -28.04 2.53 41.42
C ALA A 277 -28.89 3.74 40.93
N GLU A 278 -30.12 3.85 41.40
CA GLU A 278 -31.01 5.00 41.18
C GLU A 278 -30.33 6.35 41.50
N PRO A 279 -30.56 7.42 40.73
CA PRO A 279 -30.28 8.77 41.20
C PRO A 279 -31.49 9.31 41.97
N ALA A 280 -31.39 9.29 43.30
CA ALA A 280 -32.19 10.15 44.16
C ALA A 280 -31.58 11.57 44.19
N LEU A 281 -32.37 12.56 43.77
CA LEU A 281 -32.26 13.96 44.23
C LEU A 281 -33.28 14.14 45.38
N PRO A 282 -33.21 15.16 46.28
CA PRO A 282 -32.46 16.43 46.15
C PRO A 282 -31.72 16.88 47.45
N VAL A 283 -30.70 17.75 47.32
CA VAL A 283 -30.25 18.60 48.44
C VAL A 283 -29.96 20.02 47.97
N VAL A 284 -30.85 20.91 48.42
CA VAL A 284 -30.71 22.29 48.91
C VAL A 284 -29.69 23.24 48.26
N ALA A 285 -30.26 24.34 47.77
CA ALA A 285 -29.60 25.56 47.32
C ALA A 285 -29.20 26.50 48.48
N ALA A 286 -27.98 27.03 48.42
CA ALA A 286 -27.52 28.34 48.88
C ALA A 286 -26.12 28.50 48.24
N GLY A 287 -25.75 29.50 47.45
CA GLY A 287 -26.06 30.92 47.52
C GLY A 287 -24.71 31.65 47.59
N ALA A 288 -24.17 32.09 46.46
CA ALA A 288 -23.13 33.11 46.41
C ALA A 288 -23.08 33.72 44.99
N THR A 289 -23.63 34.91 44.90
CA THR A 289 -23.66 35.84 43.77
C THR A 289 -22.28 36.47 43.52
N SER A 290 -21.94 36.70 42.25
CA SER A 290 -21.00 37.76 41.86
C SER A 290 -21.52 38.47 40.61
N PRO A 291 -21.35 39.80 40.50
CA PRO A 291 -22.19 40.63 39.66
C PRO A 291 -21.58 40.93 38.29
N ALA A 292 -22.49 41.31 37.40
CA ALA A 292 -22.27 41.77 36.04
C ALA A 292 -21.37 43.02 35.95
N ALA A 293 -20.45 43.01 35.00
CA ALA A 293 -19.67 44.19 34.61
C ALA A 293 -20.45 45.03 33.59
N ALA A 294 -20.66 46.30 33.94
CA ALA A 294 -21.33 47.31 33.14
C ALA A 294 -20.39 48.00 32.13
N LEU A 295 -21.00 48.45 31.05
CA LEU A 295 -20.51 49.37 30.02
C LEU A 295 -20.16 50.76 30.57
N LEU A 296 -19.23 51.49 29.92
CA LEU A 296 -19.14 52.94 29.61
C LEU A 296 -17.65 53.35 29.30
N PRO A 297 -17.31 54.56 28.79
CA PRO A 297 -17.10 54.84 27.36
C PRO A 297 -15.73 55.49 27.02
N ARG A 298 -15.48 55.71 25.72
CA ARG A 298 -14.35 56.46 25.16
C ARG A 298 -14.44 57.97 25.48
N THR A 299 -13.35 58.58 25.94
CA THR A 299 -13.06 60.02 25.80
C THR A 299 -11.56 60.24 25.65
N ARG A 300 -11.11 60.73 24.49
CA ARG A 300 -10.61 62.11 24.28
C ARG A 300 -9.47 62.51 25.23
N GLN A 301 -8.26 62.05 24.93
CA GLN A 301 -7.00 62.70 25.30
C GLN A 301 -5.91 62.01 24.48
N GLU A 302 -5.46 62.68 23.42
CA GLU A 302 -4.20 62.46 22.65
C GLU A 302 -4.31 63.08 21.25
N LEU A 303 -4.88 64.28 21.20
CA LEU A 303 -4.62 65.23 20.13
C LEU A 303 -4.09 66.49 20.80
N LYS A 304 -2.91 66.90 20.34
CA LYS A 304 -2.13 68.09 20.70
C LYS A 304 -1.12 67.87 21.81
N GLU A 305 0.07 67.45 21.39
CA GLU A 305 1.21 68.34 21.48
C GLU A 305 2.06 68.18 20.20
N GLU A 306 2.11 69.26 19.43
CA GLU A 306 2.89 69.44 18.21
C GLU A 306 4.30 69.92 18.56
N ALA A 307 5.19 69.76 17.57
CA ALA A 307 6.42 70.52 17.34
C ALA A 307 7.68 70.14 18.13
N ALA A 308 8.47 69.25 17.51
CA ALA A 308 9.90 69.50 17.33
C ALA A 308 10.40 68.82 16.04
N GLU A 309 10.92 69.65 15.15
CA GLU A 309 11.41 69.36 13.81
C GLU A 309 12.70 68.53 13.79
N GLY A 310 12.94 67.85 12.66
CA GLY A 310 14.20 68.07 11.92
C GLY A 310 15.21 66.92 11.81
N ARG A 311 15.55 66.62 10.54
CA ARG A 311 16.81 66.03 10.02
C ARG A 311 17.00 64.50 10.06
N LEU A 312 16.40 63.81 9.08
CA LEU A 312 16.77 62.45 8.66
C LEU A 312 17.55 62.39 7.31
N TRP A 313 18.12 63.50 6.87
CA TRP A 313 18.98 63.52 5.67
C TRP A 313 20.42 62.97 5.83
N PRO A 314 21.06 62.85 7.02
CA PRO A 314 22.42 62.31 7.09
C PRO A 314 22.48 60.78 6.88
N VAL A 315 21.40 60.04 7.12
CA VAL A 315 21.33 58.58 6.93
C VAL A 315 21.28 58.20 5.45
N VAL A 316 20.60 59.02 4.64
CA VAL A 316 20.50 58.81 3.19
C VAL A 316 21.84 59.07 2.50
N ILE A 317 22.58 60.09 2.96
CA ILE A 317 23.93 60.37 2.42
C ILE A 317 24.92 59.25 2.77
N ALA A 318 24.84 58.68 3.98
CA ALA A 318 25.71 57.58 4.40
C ALA A 318 25.50 56.31 3.54
N LEU A 319 24.26 56.00 3.17
CA LEU A 319 23.95 54.83 2.33
C LEU A 319 24.45 54.99 0.89
N VAL A 320 24.37 56.20 0.32
CA VAL A 320 24.85 56.47 -1.04
C VAL A 320 26.38 56.46 -1.11
N VAL A 321 27.07 56.96 -0.10
CA VAL A 321 28.55 56.90 -0.03
C VAL A 321 29.06 55.45 0.08
N SER A 322 28.35 54.59 0.82
CA SER A 322 28.69 53.16 0.92
C SER A 322 28.52 52.41 -0.41
N ALA A 323 27.50 52.76 -1.21
CA ALA A 323 27.26 52.13 -2.51
C ALA A 323 28.31 52.51 -3.58
N VAL A 324 28.86 53.74 -3.50
CA VAL A 324 29.89 54.23 -4.43
C VAL A 324 31.29 53.72 -4.05
N LEU A 325 31.57 53.54 -2.76
CA LEU A 325 32.84 52.95 -2.29
C LEU A 325 32.94 51.44 -2.58
N GLY A 326 31.82 50.71 -2.55
CA GLY A 326 31.80 49.26 -2.86
C GLY A 326 32.07 48.91 -4.32
N THR A 327 31.73 49.81 -5.25
CA THR A 327 31.91 49.59 -6.70
C THR A 327 33.31 50.01 -7.19
N GLY A 328 33.98 50.94 -6.50
CA GLY A 328 35.35 51.36 -6.81
C GLY A 328 36.44 50.37 -6.36
N LEU A 329 36.24 49.66 -5.25
CA LEU A 329 37.23 48.69 -4.74
C LEU A 329 37.25 47.37 -5.52
N GLY A 330 36.13 46.97 -6.14
CA GLY A 330 36.03 45.74 -6.93
C GLY A 330 36.79 45.79 -8.27
N TRP A 331 36.97 46.98 -8.86
CA TRP A 331 37.63 47.15 -10.15
C TRP A 331 39.17 47.19 -10.05
N LEU A 332 39.71 47.49 -8.87
CA LEU A 332 41.15 47.67 -8.63
C LEU A 332 41.85 46.38 -8.18
N VAL A 333 41.10 45.39 -7.70
CA VAL A 333 41.63 44.06 -7.32
C VAL A 333 41.61 43.06 -8.49
N LEU A 334 40.77 43.28 -9.52
CA LEU A 334 40.69 42.41 -10.71
C LEU A 334 41.57 42.88 -11.90
N SER A 335 42.31 43.98 -11.78
CA SER A 335 43.08 44.58 -12.89
C SER A 335 44.61 44.40 -12.82
N ARG A 336 45.16 43.61 -11.89
CA ARG A 336 46.60 43.29 -11.87
C ARG A 336 46.88 41.82 -11.61
N GLY A 337 46.67 41.03 -12.66
CA GLY A 337 47.12 39.64 -12.75
C GLY A 337 47.18 39.16 -14.20
N ARG A 338 47.98 39.83 -15.05
CA ARG A 338 48.40 39.26 -16.35
C ARG A 338 49.65 38.43 -16.12
N VAL A 339 49.55 37.11 -16.27
CA VAL A 339 50.70 36.24 -16.60
C VAL A 339 50.25 35.21 -17.65
N SER A 340 50.80 35.39 -18.85
CA SER A 340 51.17 34.44 -19.91
C SER A 340 50.26 33.25 -20.25
N GLY A 341 49.61 33.32 -21.42
CA GLY A 341 49.24 32.13 -22.20
C GLY A 341 50.49 31.47 -22.80
N PRO A 342 50.44 30.15 -23.08
CA PRO A 342 49.96 29.76 -24.40
C PRO A 342 49.11 28.46 -24.42
N THR A 343 48.57 28.21 -25.61
CA THR A 343 48.02 26.95 -26.15
C THR A 343 46.54 26.72 -25.91
N ALA A 344 45.77 27.12 -26.92
CA ALA A 344 44.41 26.66 -27.15
C ALA A 344 44.39 25.14 -27.41
N ALA A 345 43.60 24.41 -26.62
CA ALA A 345 42.64 23.38 -27.02
C ALA A 345 42.04 22.71 -25.76
N PRO A 346 40.82 22.15 -25.81
CA PRO A 346 39.62 22.62 -26.49
C PRO A 346 38.49 22.87 -25.48
N SER A 347 37.57 23.78 -25.82
CA SER A 347 36.21 23.72 -25.28
C SER A 347 35.63 22.35 -25.61
N LEU A 348 35.22 21.60 -24.58
CA LEU A 348 34.30 20.46 -24.74
C LEU A 348 32.98 21.01 -25.30
N GLN A 349 32.92 21.18 -26.61
CA GLN A 349 31.68 21.14 -27.36
C GLN A 349 31.03 19.80 -27.00
N LEU A 350 29.84 19.83 -26.40
CA LEU A 350 29.02 18.63 -26.35
C LEU A 350 28.84 18.15 -27.79
N PRO A 351 29.13 16.87 -28.11
CA PRO A 351 29.00 16.38 -29.47
C PRO A 351 27.56 16.58 -29.94
N SER A 352 27.45 17.19 -31.11
CA SER A 352 26.24 17.36 -31.89
C SER A 352 25.77 16.01 -32.44
N SER A 353 25.20 15.17 -31.59
CA SER A 353 24.56 13.91 -32.01
C SER A 353 23.30 13.51 -31.23
N LEU A 354 22.90 14.25 -30.19
CA LEU A 354 21.65 13.98 -29.46
C LEU A 354 20.47 14.74 -30.10
N PRO A 355 19.31 14.09 -30.33
CA PRO A 355 18.10 14.76 -30.77
C PRO A 355 17.70 15.89 -29.80
N PRO A 356 17.20 17.04 -30.28
CA PRO A 356 16.86 18.19 -29.43
C PRO A 356 15.83 17.86 -28.33
N ALA A 357 14.96 16.87 -28.55
CA ALA A 357 14.03 16.37 -27.55
C ALA A 357 14.71 15.68 -26.35
N GLU A 358 15.79 14.91 -26.59
CA GLU A 358 16.54 14.22 -25.52
C GLU A 358 17.34 15.23 -24.68
N VAL A 359 17.89 16.26 -25.32
CA VAL A 359 18.58 17.36 -24.64
C VAL A 359 17.60 18.10 -23.72
N ASN A 360 16.39 18.40 -24.19
CA ASN A 360 15.35 19.04 -23.40
C ASN A 360 14.94 18.19 -22.18
N GLN A 361 14.76 16.88 -22.34
CA GLN A 361 14.44 15.97 -21.24
C GLN A 361 15.55 15.90 -20.19
N ARG A 362 16.81 15.79 -20.62
CA ARG A 362 17.94 15.77 -19.68
C ARG A 362 18.08 17.10 -18.95
N GLN A 363 17.82 18.22 -19.62
CA GLN A 363 17.78 19.56 -19.00
C GLN A 363 16.65 19.67 -17.95
N GLN A 364 15.46 19.14 -18.26
CA GLN A 364 14.32 19.11 -17.34
C GLN A 364 14.62 18.29 -16.09
N LEU A 365 15.20 17.10 -16.24
CA LEU A 365 15.63 16.25 -15.12
C LEU A 365 16.61 17.01 -14.21
N LEU A 366 17.62 17.66 -14.78
CA LEU A 366 18.61 18.42 -14.03
C LEU A 366 18.01 19.63 -13.30
N ASN A 367 17.06 20.32 -13.93
CA ASN A 367 16.33 21.42 -13.29
C ASN A 367 15.47 20.92 -12.12
N ARG A 368 14.82 19.76 -12.27
CA ARG A 368 13.99 19.15 -11.24
C ARG A 368 14.82 18.62 -10.07
N LEU A 369 15.97 17.99 -10.32
CA LEU A 369 16.94 17.63 -9.27
C LEU A 369 17.41 18.86 -8.48
N ARG A 370 17.65 19.98 -9.16
CA ARG A 370 18.03 21.25 -8.52
C ARG A 370 16.89 21.81 -7.67
N ALA A 371 15.65 21.79 -8.17
CA ALA A 371 14.47 22.22 -7.42
C ALA A 371 14.24 21.36 -6.17
N LEU A 372 14.49 20.06 -6.27
CA LEU A 372 14.36 19.09 -5.16
C LEU A 372 15.60 19.05 -4.25
N GLN A 373 16.65 19.83 -4.54
CA GLN A 373 17.91 19.91 -3.80
C GLN A 373 18.65 18.57 -3.63
N ILE A 374 18.55 17.70 -4.63
CA ILE A 374 19.20 16.39 -4.64
C ILE A 374 20.62 16.52 -5.23
N ASP A 375 21.60 15.81 -4.67
CA ASP A 375 22.95 15.78 -5.24
C ASP A 375 22.93 15.13 -6.64
N ARG A 376 23.24 15.95 -7.65
CA ARG A 376 23.25 15.53 -9.05
C ARG A 376 24.24 14.40 -9.31
N GLY A 377 25.44 14.48 -8.73
CA GLY A 377 26.52 13.55 -9.01
C GLY A 377 26.20 12.14 -8.49
N TRP A 378 25.64 12.07 -7.29
CA TRP A 378 25.16 10.84 -6.70
C TRP A 378 23.95 10.27 -7.46
N PHE A 379 22.96 11.10 -7.81
CA PHE A 379 21.76 10.63 -8.49
C PHE A 379 22.07 10.01 -9.86
N LEU A 380 22.94 10.64 -10.64
CA LEU A 380 23.34 10.08 -11.94
C LEU A 380 24.04 8.72 -11.77
N LYS A 381 24.94 8.60 -10.77
CA LYS A 381 25.57 7.32 -10.44
C LYS A 381 24.56 6.25 -10.03
N LEU A 382 23.48 6.63 -9.34
CA LEU A 382 22.40 5.72 -8.96
C LEU A 382 21.69 5.14 -10.18
N VAL A 383 21.31 6.00 -11.13
CA VAL A 383 20.68 5.57 -12.38
C VAL A 383 21.63 4.69 -13.18
N ASP A 384 22.89 5.11 -13.33
CA ASP A 384 23.94 4.34 -14.01
C ASP A 384 24.12 2.95 -13.38
N ALA A 385 24.23 2.87 -12.06
CA ALA A 385 24.38 1.61 -11.34
C ALA A 385 23.13 0.71 -11.45
N SER A 386 21.93 1.29 -11.51
CA SER A 386 20.69 0.54 -11.72
C SER A 386 20.59 -0.05 -13.12
N LEU A 387 20.99 0.72 -14.15
CA LEU A 387 21.04 0.23 -15.52
C LEU A 387 22.04 -0.93 -15.66
N LEU A 388 23.22 -0.81 -15.04
CA LEU A 388 24.22 -1.88 -15.05
C LEU A 388 23.75 -3.14 -14.31
N ALA A 389 23.00 -2.98 -13.21
CA ALA A 389 22.44 -4.11 -12.47
C ALA A 389 21.33 -4.84 -13.26
N GLN A 390 20.58 -4.13 -14.10
CA GLN A 390 19.51 -4.70 -14.92
C GLN A 390 20.05 -5.42 -16.17
N TYR A 391 21.25 -5.07 -16.66
CA TYR A 391 21.88 -5.66 -17.84
C TYR A 391 23.32 -6.15 -17.57
N PRO A 392 23.52 -7.18 -16.71
CA PRO A 392 24.85 -7.68 -16.34
C PRO A 392 25.63 -8.30 -17.51
N GLU A 393 24.93 -8.86 -18.50
CA GLU A 393 25.47 -9.50 -19.71
C GLU A 393 26.33 -8.57 -20.61
N ARG A 394 26.29 -7.25 -20.37
CA ARG A 394 26.97 -6.24 -21.20
C ARG A 394 28.27 -5.69 -20.63
N GLY A 395 28.84 -6.33 -19.60
CA GLY A 395 30.20 -6.06 -19.14
C GLY A 395 30.45 -4.63 -18.65
N GLY A 396 29.42 -3.92 -18.17
CA GLY A 396 29.60 -2.59 -17.55
C GLY A 396 29.52 -1.38 -18.49
N ARG A 397 29.07 -1.54 -19.74
CA ARG A 397 29.02 -0.43 -20.71
C ARG A 397 27.83 0.51 -20.48
N LEU A 398 28.11 1.79 -20.18
CA LEU A 398 27.12 2.86 -20.08
C LEU A 398 26.66 3.35 -21.48
N PRO A 399 25.46 3.95 -21.59
CA PRO A 399 24.96 4.47 -22.85
C PRO A 399 25.88 5.57 -23.40
N SER A 400 26.32 5.45 -24.65
CA SER A 400 27.07 6.50 -25.33
C SER A 400 26.15 7.44 -26.12
N ASP A 401 26.71 8.53 -26.66
CA ASP A 401 26.00 9.50 -27.51
C ASP A 401 25.84 9.02 -28.98
N SER A 402 26.14 7.74 -29.26
CA SER A 402 25.96 7.13 -30.58
C SER A 402 24.48 6.89 -30.89
N LEU A 403 24.10 6.85 -32.17
CA LEU A 403 22.71 6.55 -32.57
C LEU A 403 22.31 5.11 -32.19
N ASP A 404 23.27 4.18 -32.15
CA ASP A 404 23.04 2.77 -31.82
C ASP A 404 22.61 2.55 -30.36
N ASP A 405 22.98 3.47 -29.46
CA ASP A 405 22.64 3.41 -28.03
C ASP A 405 21.32 4.17 -27.70
N ALA A 406 20.56 4.62 -28.70
CA ALA A 406 19.29 5.33 -28.47
C ALA A 406 18.25 4.55 -27.63
N PRO A 407 18.08 3.22 -27.81
CA PRO A 407 17.19 2.44 -26.94
C PRO A 407 17.67 2.42 -25.48
N LEU A 408 18.97 2.37 -25.25
CA LEU A 408 19.55 2.38 -23.90
C LEU A 408 19.38 3.73 -23.22
N ARG A 409 19.52 4.84 -23.96
CA ARG A 409 19.22 6.18 -23.43
C ARG A 409 17.76 6.32 -23.03
N LYS A 410 16.83 5.72 -23.77
CA LYS A 410 15.40 5.69 -23.43
C LYS A 410 15.16 4.94 -22.11
N VAL A 411 15.77 3.77 -21.93
CA VAL A 411 15.68 2.99 -20.68
C VAL A 411 16.32 3.76 -19.52
N TRP A 412 17.48 4.39 -19.75
CA TRP A 412 18.13 5.22 -18.74
C TRP A 412 17.24 6.39 -18.31
N ASN A 413 16.59 7.09 -19.25
CA ASN A 413 15.67 8.19 -18.93
C ASN A 413 14.45 7.71 -18.12
N GLN A 414 13.92 6.53 -18.46
CA GLN A 414 12.80 5.95 -17.72
C GLN A 414 13.21 5.57 -16.29
N LEU A 415 14.36 4.91 -16.12
CA LEU A 415 14.92 4.60 -14.81
C LEU A 415 15.19 5.88 -13.99
N ALA A 416 15.65 6.95 -14.64
CA ALA A 416 15.87 8.23 -13.98
C ALA A 416 14.56 8.82 -13.43
N GLU A 417 13.46 8.79 -14.20
CA GLU A 417 12.16 9.28 -13.74
C GLU A 417 11.59 8.41 -12.62
N ASP A 418 11.73 7.08 -12.73
CA ASP A 418 11.30 6.14 -11.70
C ASP A 418 12.04 6.37 -10.38
N TRP A 419 13.37 6.54 -10.40
CA TRP A 419 14.15 6.88 -9.21
C TRP A 419 13.82 8.26 -8.67
N LEU A 420 13.56 9.23 -9.55
CA LEU A 420 13.18 10.58 -9.14
C LEU A 420 11.86 10.56 -8.35
N SER A 421 10.85 9.85 -8.83
CA SER A 421 9.54 9.73 -8.18
C SER A 421 9.64 9.10 -6.78
N ARG A 422 10.56 8.15 -6.59
CA ARG A 422 10.83 7.50 -5.30
C ARG A 422 11.53 8.43 -4.33
N VAL A 423 12.56 9.13 -4.80
CA VAL A 423 13.32 10.08 -3.96
C VAL A 423 12.46 11.29 -3.60
N GLU A 424 11.52 11.69 -4.45
CA GLU A 424 10.59 12.79 -4.22
C GLU A 424 9.67 12.55 -3.01
N GLN A 425 9.37 11.29 -2.68
CA GLN A 425 8.55 10.91 -1.50
C GLN A 425 9.28 11.12 -0.17
N LEU A 426 10.61 11.31 -0.17
CA LEU A 426 11.39 11.52 1.05
C LEU A 426 11.18 12.93 1.62
N PRO A 427 11.21 13.10 2.96
CA PRO A 427 11.27 14.42 3.59
C PRO A 427 12.45 15.26 3.07
N LEU A 428 12.26 16.59 3.00
CA LEU A 428 13.27 17.51 2.47
C LEU A 428 14.64 17.40 3.17
N GLU A 429 14.63 17.17 4.48
CA GLU A 429 15.84 17.02 5.31
C GLU A 429 16.69 15.81 4.89
N LEU A 430 16.05 14.71 4.48
CA LEU A 430 16.76 13.52 4.03
C LEU A 430 17.22 13.69 2.58
N ARG A 431 16.39 14.29 1.72
CA ARG A 431 16.72 14.55 0.30
C ARG A 431 18.00 15.37 0.12
N THR A 432 18.14 16.45 0.89
CA THR A 432 19.30 17.34 0.83
C THR A 432 20.61 16.69 1.30
N ARG A 433 20.51 15.59 2.06
CA ARG A 433 21.65 14.84 2.59
C ARG A 433 22.02 13.63 1.72
N LEU A 434 21.20 13.26 0.74
CA LEU A 434 21.52 12.16 -0.19
C LEU A 434 22.82 12.46 -0.95
N GLY A 435 23.76 11.52 -0.90
CA GLY A 435 25.12 11.68 -1.43
C GLY A 435 26.14 12.14 -0.39
N ARG A 436 25.72 12.52 0.82
CA ARG A 436 26.59 12.95 1.93
C ARG A 436 26.45 12.08 3.18
N PHE A 437 25.60 11.05 3.17
CA PHE A 437 25.50 10.14 4.30
C PHE A 437 26.77 9.31 4.43
N THR A 438 27.22 9.16 5.67
CA THR A 438 28.42 8.39 5.99
C THR A 438 28.09 7.20 6.88
N ALA A 439 28.94 6.18 6.85
CA ALA A 439 28.85 5.07 7.81
C ALA A 439 29.02 5.52 9.27
N GLY A 440 29.56 6.73 9.51
CA GLY A 440 29.64 7.34 10.84
C GLY A 440 28.30 7.85 11.34
N ASP A 441 27.44 8.37 10.45
CA ASP A 441 26.08 8.81 10.79
C ASP A 441 25.24 7.63 11.29
N TRP A 442 25.27 6.53 10.53
CA TRP A 442 24.61 5.29 10.91
C TRP A 442 25.12 4.74 12.24
N ARG A 443 26.44 4.63 12.42
CA ARG A 443 27.03 4.14 13.68
C ARG A 443 26.66 5.01 14.88
N ARG A 444 26.61 6.33 14.72
CA ARG A 444 26.15 7.25 15.78
C ARG A 444 24.68 7.01 16.12
N ARG A 445 23.81 6.89 15.11
CA ARG A 445 22.38 6.63 15.31
C ARG A 445 22.13 5.27 15.97
N GLN A 446 22.81 4.23 15.49
CA GLN A 446 22.76 2.89 16.08
C GLN A 446 23.26 2.89 17.53
N SER A 447 24.39 3.54 17.82
CA SER A 447 24.94 3.61 19.18
C SER A 447 24.03 4.38 20.13
N ALA A 448 23.38 5.46 19.66
CA ALA A 448 22.40 6.20 20.45
C ALA A 448 21.21 5.32 20.83
N LEU A 449 20.68 4.54 19.89
CA LEU A 449 19.56 3.62 20.15
C LEU A 449 19.97 2.45 21.06
N VAL A 450 21.16 1.88 20.85
CA VAL A 450 21.70 0.84 21.73
C VAL A 450 21.89 1.37 23.15
N SER A 451 22.35 2.61 23.32
CA SER A 451 22.46 3.25 24.63
C SER A 451 21.10 3.48 25.32
N GLN A 452 20.00 3.53 24.55
CA GLN A 452 18.63 3.61 25.06
C GLN A 452 18.00 2.24 25.33
N GLY A 453 18.78 1.15 25.20
CA GLY A 453 18.38 -0.21 25.57
C GLY A 453 17.85 -1.07 24.43
N LEU A 454 18.02 -0.65 23.16
CA LEU A 454 17.72 -1.46 21.97
C LEU A 454 18.84 -2.45 21.67
N SER A 455 18.49 -3.67 21.26
CA SER A 455 19.47 -4.60 20.70
C SER A 455 19.79 -4.23 19.24
N GLY A 456 21.02 -4.51 18.78
CA GLY A 456 21.43 -4.23 17.40
C GLY A 456 20.55 -4.92 16.35
N ALA A 457 20.11 -6.16 16.63
CA ALA A 457 19.24 -6.94 15.75
C ALA A 457 17.87 -6.29 15.53
N VAL A 458 17.29 -5.68 16.57
CA VAL A 458 15.99 -4.98 16.46
C VAL A 458 16.11 -3.73 15.60
N VAL A 459 17.22 -3.00 15.73
CA VAL A 459 17.51 -1.83 14.90
C VAL A 459 17.68 -2.23 13.43
N GLU A 460 18.36 -3.34 13.15
CA GLU A 460 18.51 -3.87 11.79
C GLU A 460 17.19 -4.31 11.16
N GLN A 461 16.30 -4.94 11.94
CA GLN A 461 14.97 -5.35 11.45
C GLN A 461 14.06 -4.15 11.17
N LEU A 462 14.14 -3.09 11.99
CA LEU A 462 13.42 -1.84 11.74
C LEU A 462 13.87 -1.18 10.44
N VAL A 463 15.18 -1.12 10.23
CA VAL A 463 15.75 -0.49 9.04
C VAL A 463 15.51 -1.32 7.79
N SER A 464 15.57 -2.65 7.85
CA SER A 464 15.27 -3.51 6.70
C SER A 464 13.85 -3.32 6.21
N GLY A 465 12.87 -3.21 7.12
CA GLY A 465 11.48 -2.91 6.78
C GLY A 465 11.32 -1.56 6.07
N SER A 466 11.92 -0.49 6.59
CA SER A 466 11.86 0.83 5.94
C SER A 466 12.64 0.90 4.61
N ALA A 467 13.78 0.19 4.52
CA ALA A 467 14.60 0.16 3.32
C ALA A 467 13.92 -0.57 2.16
N GLN A 468 13.10 -1.59 2.43
CA GLN A 468 12.41 -2.36 1.40
C GLN A 468 11.40 -1.53 0.59
N ASN A 469 10.81 -0.49 1.20
CA ASN A 469 9.93 0.45 0.50
C ASN A 469 10.68 1.29 -0.54
N LEU A 470 11.93 1.68 -0.23
CA LEU A 470 12.74 2.53 -1.11
C LEU A 470 13.60 1.72 -2.10
N LEU A 471 13.94 0.47 -1.76
CA LEU A 471 14.80 -0.44 -2.53
C LEU A 471 14.10 -1.80 -2.75
N PRO A 472 13.05 -1.88 -3.59
CA PRO A 472 12.38 -3.15 -3.88
C PRO A 472 13.29 -4.12 -4.64
N GLY A 473 13.17 -5.41 -4.36
CA GLY A 473 13.92 -6.47 -5.04
C GLY A 473 15.31 -6.79 -4.44
N ARG A 474 15.76 -6.07 -3.41
CA ARG A 474 16.90 -6.49 -2.58
C ARG A 474 16.39 -6.97 -1.23
N ALA A 475 16.31 -8.28 -1.08
CA ALA A 475 16.11 -8.91 0.22
C ALA A 475 17.43 -8.83 1.00
N GLY A 476 17.43 -8.19 2.17
CA GLY A 476 18.53 -8.40 3.10
C GLY A 476 18.75 -7.27 4.09
N SER A 477 18.97 -7.67 5.34
CA SER A 477 19.60 -6.93 6.42
C SER A 477 21.01 -6.39 6.10
N GLU A 478 21.53 -6.62 4.90
CA GLU A 478 22.85 -6.20 4.46
C GLU A 478 22.87 -4.78 3.87
N ILE A 479 23.87 -4.00 4.26
CA ILE A 479 24.07 -2.63 3.78
C ILE A 479 24.52 -2.69 2.31
N PRO A 480 23.76 -2.10 1.36
CA PRO A 480 24.08 -2.23 -0.05
C PRO A 480 25.37 -1.45 -0.43
N PRO A 481 25.99 -1.79 -1.57
CA PRO A 481 27.10 -1.01 -2.11
C PRO A 481 26.64 0.39 -2.55
N GLU A 482 27.59 1.33 -2.62
CA GLU A 482 27.34 2.62 -3.26
C GLU A 482 26.91 2.40 -4.72
N PRO A 483 25.94 3.16 -5.24
CA PRO A 483 25.28 4.36 -4.68
C PRO A 483 23.99 4.10 -3.89
N PHE A 484 23.49 2.86 -3.87
CA PHE A 484 22.23 2.46 -3.21
C PHE A 484 22.30 2.61 -1.68
N ARG A 485 23.52 2.56 -1.11
CA ARG A 485 23.78 2.78 0.32
C ARG A 485 23.19 4.07 0.87
N GLN A 486 23.21 5.15 0.09
CA GLN A 486 22.68 6.44 0.52
C GLN A 486 21.16 6.39 0.74
N LEU A 487 20.43 5.65 -0.11
CA LEU A 487 18.99 5.41 0.07
C LEU A 487 18.71 4.55 1.29
N TRP A 488 19.55 3.55 1.53
CA TRP A 488 19.45 2.72 2.74
C TRP A 488 19.65 3.56 4.00
N TYR A 489 20.63 4.46 4.04
CA TYR A 489 20.81 5.38 5.18
C TYR A 489 19.65 6.35 5.36
N ALA A 490 19.10 6.89 4.27
CA ALA A 490 17.90 7.72 4.34
C ALA A 490 16.69 6.94 4.88
N ALA A 491 16.49 5.70 4.42
CA ALA A 491 15.45 4.81 4.93
C ALA A 491 15.63 4.52 6.43
N ALA A 492 16.87 4.29 6.83
CA ALA A 492 17.25 4.03 8.21
C ALA A 492 16.91 5.24 9.11
N GLU A 493 17.31 6.45 8.71
CA GLU A 493 16.98 7.67 9.45
C GLU A 493 15.47 7.91 9.51
N GLN A 494 14.74 7.68 8.41
CA GLN A 494 13.28 7.84 8.38
C GLN A 494 12.56 6.84 9.29
N GLY A 495 12.89 5.56 9.18
CA GLY A 495 12.29 4.51 10.02
C GLY A 495 12.57 4.71 11.51
N LEU A 496 13.77 5.22 11.83
CA LEU A 496 14.20 5.46 13.21
C LEU A 496 13.77 6.83 13.76
N ALA A 497 13.28 7.76 12.94
CA ALA A 497 12.82 9.06 13.41
C ALA A 497 11.55 8.97 14.27
N GLN A 498 10.70 7.96 14.01
CA GLN A 498 9.40 7.81 14.67
C GLN A 498 9.39 6.77 15.79
N VAL A 499 10.52 6.12 16.06
CA VAL A 499 10.61 5.09 17.12
C VAL A 499 10.52 5.75 18.49
N ARG A 500 9.47 5.40 19.24
CA ARG A 500 9.33 5.77 20.65
C ARG A 500 9.62 4.57 21.53
N ILE A 501 10.45 4.76 22.56
CA ILE A 501 10.83 3.73 23.53
C ILE A 501 10.11 4.03 24.85
N GLU A 502 9.37 3.06 25.36
CA GLU A 502 8.63 3.18 26.62
C GLU A 502 8.89 1.98 27.51
N ALA A 503 9.71 2.16 28.54
CA ALA A 503 10.11 1.07 29.42
C ALA A 503 8.98 0.68 30.39
N ILE A 504 8.68 -0.61 30.44
CA ILE A 504 7.63 -1.19 31.26
C ILE A 504 8.29 -2.06 32.33
N GLN A 505 7.83 -1.96 33.59
CA GLN A 505 8.23 -2.87 34.66
C GLN A 505 7.06 -3.80 34.97
N ALA A 506 7.21 -5.11 34.72
CA ALA A 506 6.21 -6.09 35.08
C ALA A 506 6.41 -6.58 36.53
N ARG A 507 5.31 -6.81 37.25
CA ARG A 507 5.30 -7.34 38.61
C ARG A 507 4.78 -8.77 38.61
N LEU A 508 5.29 -9.60 39.52
CA LEU A 508 4.87 -10.99 39.67
C LEU A 508 3.39 -11.07 40.09
N GLY A 509 2.59 -11.83 39.34
CA GLY A 509 1.18 -12.11 39.65
C GLY A 509 0.20 -10.97 39.38
N GLU A 510 0.67 -9.77 39.01
CA GLU A 510 -0.19 -8.62 38.68
C GLU A 510 -0.26 -8.42 37.16
N THR A 511 -1.47 -8.17 36.64
CA THR A 511 -1.67 -7.80 35.24
C THR A 511 -1.56 -6.30 35.09
N THR A 512 -0.53 -5.82 34.39
CA THR A 512 -0.39 -4.42 34.00
C THR A 512 -0.95 -4.20 32.60
N VAL A 513 -1.87 -3.25 32.44
CA VAL A 513 -2.43 -2.86 31.13
C VAL A 513 -1.91 -1.49 30.72
N ILE A 514 -1.38 -1.37 29.51
CA ILE A 514 -0.77 -0.14 28.99
C ILE A 514 -1.34 0.14 27.61
N SER A 515 -1.77 1.38 27.40
CA SER A 515 -2.30 1.84 26.11
C SER A 515 -1.38 2.89 25.51
N ALA A 516 -1.04 2.73 24.24
CA ALA A 516 -0.13 3.60 23.51
C ALA A 516 -0.62 3.81 22.07
N SER A 517 -0.24 4.92 21.43
CA SER A 517 -0.56 5.18 20.01
C SER A 517 0.68 4.93 19.13
N VAL A 518 0.53 4.18 18.03
CA VAL A 518 1.60 3.94 17.05
C VAL A 518 1.30 4.77 15.80
N PRO A 519 2.19 5.69 15.39
CA PRO A 519 1.98 6.53 14.21
C PRO A 519 1.90 5.72 12.92
N ALA A 520 1.27 6.28 11.88
CA ALA A 520 1.15 5.67 10.56
C ALA A 520 2.53 5.41 9.93
N GLY A 521 2.77 4.20 9.43
CA GLY A 521 4.08 3.80 8.88
C GLY A 521 5.23 3.82 9.90
N GLY A 522 4.94 3.97 11.19
CA GLY A 522 5.92 4.07 12.26
C GLY A 522 6.02 2.80 13.11
N ALA A 523 6.92 2.84 14.09
CA ALA A 523 7.15 1.72 15.00
C ALA A 523 7.24 2.20 16.44
N ARG A 524 6.81 1.36 17.39
CA ARG A 524 6.91 1.62 18.83
C ARG A 524 7.53 0.43 19.52
N LEU A 525 8.46 0.69 20.43
CA LEU A 525 9.20 -0.32 21.15
C LEU A 525 8.89 -0.25 22.64
N PHE A 526 8.59 -1.41 23.22
CA PHE A 526 8.30 -1.57 24.63
C PHE A 526 9.34 -2.51 25.26
N PRO A 527 10.41 -1.99 25.89
CA PRO A 527 11.31 -2.80 26.70
C PRO A 527 10.63 -3.16 28.03
N ILE A 528 10.39 -4.45 28.24
CA ILE A 528 9.69 -5.05 29.38
C ILE A 528 10.73 -5.64 30.35
N ARG A 529 10.85 -5.06 31.54
CA ARG A 529 11.67 -5.58 32.63
C ARG A 529 10.88 -6.63 33.40
N LEU A 530 11.48 -7.81 33.55
CA LEU A 530 10.89 -8.98 34.21
C LEU A 530 11.73 -9.35 35.45
N PRO A 531 11.09 -9.81 36.54
CA PRO A 531 11.78 -10.47 37.64
C PRO A 531 12.59 -11.69 37.17
N VAL A 532 13.68 -12.01 37.85
CA VAL A 532 14.54 -13.14 37.47
C VAL A 532 13.76 -14.45 37.63
N GLY A 533 13.76 -15.29 36.60
CA GLY A 533 13.12 -16.61 36.64
C GLY A 533 11.59 -16.61 36.50
N SER A 534 10.98 -15.52 36.00
CA SER A 534 9.55 -15.47 35.68
C SER A 534 9.27 -15.74 34.19
N GLY A 535 8.11 -16.34 33.89
CA GLY A 535 7.51 -16.35 32.56
C GLY A 535 6.71 -15.08 32.29
N LEU A 536 6.52 -14.72 31.02
CA LEU A 536 5.77 -13.52 30.61
C LEU A 536 4.60 -13.93 29.71
N VAL A 537 3.39 -13.63 30.17
CA VAL A 537 2.19 -13.63 29.33
C VAL A 537 1.96 -12.21 28.83
N LEU A 538 2.01 -12.05 27.51
CA LEU A 538 1.88 -10.77 26.81
C LEU A 538 0.69 -10.82 25.87
N GLY A 539 -0.41 -10.15 26.22
CA GLY A 539 -1.50 -9.87 25.31
C GLY A 539 -1.25 -8.56 24.58
N VAL A 540 -1.28 -8.59 23.25
CA VAL A 540 -1.15 -7.39 22.43
C VAL A 540 -2.39 -7.26 21.57
N ASN A 541 -3.13 -6.17 21.77
CA ASN A 541 -4.34 -5.86 21.02
C ASN A 541 -4.18 -4.52 20.31
N GLY A 542 -4.64 -4.40 19.08
CA GLY A 542 -4.49 -3.18 18.29
C GLY A 542 -5.06 -3.34 16.88
N SER A 543 -4.72 -2.42 15.98
CA SER A 543 -5.19 -2.47 14.60
C SER A 543 -4.66 -3.71 13.85
N PRO A 544 -5.44 -4.34 12.94
CA PRO A 544 -5.00 -5.50 12.15
C PRO A 544 -3.81 -5.22 11.22
N LEU A 545 -3.55 -3.95 10.93
CA LEU A 545 -2.41 -3.49 10.13
C LEU A 545 -1.13 -3.34 10.97
N MET A 546 -1.20 -3.65 12.27
CA MET A 546 -0.03 -3.72 13.13
C MET A 546 0.53 -5.13 13.17
N GLN A 547 1.85 -5.21 13.20
CA GLN A 547 2.58 -6.45 13.39
C GLN A 547 3.44 -6.32 14.64
N MET A 548 3.63 -7.44 15.34
CA MET A 548 4.53 -7.52 16.48
C MET A 548 5.74 -8.40 16.20
N SER A 549 6.82 -8.18 16.92
CA SER A 549 7.96 -9.10 17.06
C SER A 549 8.47 -9.00 18.49
N VAL A 550 8.89 -10.11 19.08
CA VAL A 550 9.42 -10.11 20.45
C VAL A 550 10.85 -10.63 20.45
N PHE A 551 11.73 -9.89 21.11
CA PHE A 551 13.16 -10.19 21.17
C PHE A 551 13.64 -10.32 22.62
N GLY A 552 14.62 -11.19 22.84
CA GLY A 552 15.35 -11.28 24.09
C GLY A 552 16.30 -10.10 24.29
N ALA A 553 16.86 -10.00 25.50
CA ALA A 553 17.81 -8.94 25.85
C ALA A 553 19.12 -8.98 25.03
N ASP A 554 19.44 -10.14 24.46
CA ASP A 554 20.57 -10.41 23.56
C ASP A 554 20.23 -10.17 22.07
N GLY A 555 18.98 -9.82 21.75
CA GLY A 555 18.50 -9.66 20.37
C GLY A 555 18.06 -10.95 19.70
N ALA A 556 18.03 -12.08 20.43
CA ALA A 556 17.47 -13.33 19.91
C ALA A 556 15.96 -13.17 19.66
N VAL A 557 15.46 -13.64 18.52
CA VAL A 557 14.03 -13.62 18.20
C VAL A 557 13.33 -14.66 19.08
N LEU A 558 12.53 -14.20 20.04
CA LEU A 558 11.69 -15.05 20.89
C LEU A 558 10.35 -15.33 20.21
N GLU A 559 9.82 -14.35 19.49
CA GLU A 559 8.65 -14.50 18.62
C GLU A 559 8.88 -13.80 17.28
N ALA A 560 8.64 -14.54 16.20
CA ALA A 560 8.79 -14.03 14.85
C ALA A 560 7.73 -12.97 14.53
N ARG A 561 8.07 -12.13 13.54
CA ARG A 561 7.21 -11.06 13.01
C ARG A 561 5.86 -11.65 12.57
N GLY A 562 4.77 -11.11 13.11
CA GLY A 562 3.43 -11.60 12.80
C GLY A 562 2.32 -10.73 13.38
N PRO A 563 1.05 -11.17 13.24
CA PRO A 563 -0.10 -10.40 13.73
C PRO A 563 -0.10 -10.27 15.25
N LEU A 564 -0.83 -9.25 15.73
CA LEU A 564 -1.06 -9.06 17.15
C LEU A 564 -1.82 -10.27 17.74
N ARG A 565 -1.29 -10.85 18.81
CA ARG A 565 -1.74 -12.09 19.44
C ARG A 565 -1.33 -12.12 20.91
N VAL A 566 -1.87 -13.07 21.66
CA VAL A 566 -1.37 -13.37 23.00
C VAL A 566 -0.16 -14.29 22.86
N VAL A 567 0.96 -13.88 23.46
CA VAL A 567 2.21 -14.64 23.50
C VAL A 567 2.47 -15.09 24.92
N ASN A 568 2.79 -16.37 25.11
CA ASN A 568 3.27 -16.89 26.38
C ASN A 568 4.75 -17.26 26.24
N LEU A 569 5.62 -16.39 26.74
CA LEU A 569 7.03 -16.65 26.84
C LEU A 569 7.28 -17.40 28.14
N GLY A 570 7.87 -18.59 28.05
CA GLY A 570 8.30 -19.39 29.21
C GLY A 570 9.39 -18.68 30.02
N GLU A 571 10.19 -19.44 30.78
CA GLU A 571 11.22 -18.85 31.65
C GLU A 571 12.17 -17.91 30.90
N VAL A 572 12.08 -16.60 31.17
CA VAL A 572 12.94 -15.60 30.54
C VAL A 572 14.22 -15.45 31.36
N ARG A 573 15.34 -15.97 30.84
CA ARG A 573 16.64 -15.97 31.54
C ARG A 573 17.35 -14.61 31.59
N ARG A 574 17.02 -13.67 30.69
CA ARG A 574 17.65 -12.34 30.60
C ARG A 574 16.62 -11.24 30.32
N SER A 575 16.70 -10.14 31.07
CA SER A 575 15.81 -8.97 30.97
C SER A 575 16.60 -7.73 30.53
N PRO A 576 16.04 -6.77 29.75
CA PRO A 576 14.65 -6.64 29.32
C PRO A 576 14.28 -7.43 28.04
N VAL A 577 13.03 -7.89 27.97
CA VAL A 577 12.42 -8.39 26.72
C VAL A 577 11.96 -7.20 25.90
N GLN A 578 12.22 -7.20 24.59
CA GLN A 578 11.90 -6.07 23.71
C GLN A 578 10.71 -6.44 22.83
N LEU A 579 9.55 -5.82 23.06
CA LEU A 579 8.40 -5.92 22.16
C LEU A 579 8.49 -4.80 21.12
N LEU A 580 8.58 -5.17 19.85
CA LEU A 580 8.49 -4.25 18.73
C LEU A 580 7.10 -4.34 18.11
N VAL A 581 6.47 -3.19 17.89
CA VAL A 581 5.20 -3.09 17.16
C VAL A 581 5.35 -2.10 16.02
N THR A 582 5.07 -2.55 14.80
CA THR A 582 5.10 -1.73 13.58
C THR A 582 3.68 -1.53 13.07
N ASN A 583 3.33 -0.31 12.66
CA ASN A 583 2.03 -0.01 12.06
C ASN A 583 2.22 0.24 10.56
N GLU A 584 1.76 -0.70 9.73
CA GLU A 584 1.78 -0.57 8.27
C GLU A 584 0.57 0.20 7.73
N GLY A 585 -0.32 0.66 8.61
CA GLY A 585 -1.49 1.46 8.26
C GLY A 585 -1.16 2.91 7.94
N LEU A 586 -2.09 3.54 7.21
CA LEU A 586 -2.00 4.95 6.78
C LEU A 586 -2.40 5.97 7.87
N ALA A 587 -2.88 5.51 9.02
CA ALA A 587 -3.29 6.34 10.15
C ALA A 587 -2.65 5.84 11.46
N ALA A 588 -2.49 6.76 12.43
CA ALA A 588 -2.07 6.38 13.77
C ALA A 588 -3.15 5.51 14.42
N ALA A 589 -2.74 4.45 15.11
CA ALA A 589 -3.68 3.52 15.73
C ALA A 589 -3.26 3.21 17.17
N LEU A 590 -4.25 2.91 18.01
CA LEU A 590 -4.03 2.61 19.42
C LEU A 590 -3.69 1.12 19.59
N ILE A 591 -2.74 0.85 20.48
CA ILE A 591 -2.34 -0.48 20.94
C ILE A 591 -2.57 -0.57 22.44
N THR A 592 -3.12 -1.70 22.87
CA THR A 592 -3.31 -2.06 24.27
C THR A 592 -2.49 -3.31 24.56
N LEU A 593 -1.58 -3.20 25.53
CA LEU A 593 -0.72 -4.27 26.03
C LEU A 593 -1.24 -4.74 27.38
N SER A 594 -1.49 -6.03 27.54
CA SER A 594 -1.66 -6.67 28.84
C SER A 594 -0.45 -7.53 29.16
N LEU A 595 0.23 -7.24 30.26
CA LEU A 595 1.42 -7.98 30.68
C LEU A 595 1.18 -8.60 32.03
N ARG A 596 1.55 -9.88 32.18
CA ARG A 596 1.52 -10.58 33.46
C ARG A 596 2.79 -11.43 33.58
N ALA A 597 3.53 -11.25 34.67
CA ALA A 597 4.68 -12.08 34.99
C ALA A 597 4.26 -13.22 35.91
N ASP A 598 4.41 -14.47 35.48
CA ASP A 598 4.10 -15.64 36.30
C ASP A 598 5.39 -16.28 36.85
N PRO A 599 5.40 -16.80 38.08
CA PRO A 599 6.55 -17.55 38.59
C PRO A 599 6.75 -18.81 37.74
N ALA A 600 8.01 -19.17 37.44
CA ALA A 600 8.30 -20.38 36.68
C ALA A 600 7.63 -21.60 37.34
N ALA A 601 6.89 -22.37 36.54
CA ALA A 601 6.23 -23.58 37.02
C ALA A 601 7.27 -24.52 37.66
N LEU A 602 7.06 -24.86 38.92
CA LEU A 602 7.78 -25.97 39.57
C LEU A 602 7.62 -27.21 38.70
N ARG A 603 8.73 -27.78 38.23
CA ARG A 603 8.72 -29.05 37.51
C ARG A 603 7.90 -30.06 38.32
N PRO A 604 6.92 -30.77 37.74
CA PRO A 604 6.30 -31.88 38.43
C PRO A 604 7.39 -32.89 38.78
N VAL A 605 7.51 -33.20 40.08
CA VAL A 605 8.42 -34.23 40.60
C VAL A 605 8.07 -35.53 39.90
N ALA A 606 9.01 -36.08 39.13
CA ALA A 606 8.86 -37.41 38.56
C ALA A 606 8.63 -38.40 39.71
N PRO A 607 7.68 -39.36 39.59
CA PRO A 607 7.52 -40.39 40.60
C PRO A 607 8.85 -41.15 40.78
N PRO A 608 9.20 -41.57 42.02
CA PRO A 608 10.51 -42.15 42.30
C PRO A 608 10.73 -43.40 41.45
N GLU A 609 11.89 -43.45 40.78
CA GLU A 609 12.33 -44.64 40.05
C GLU A 609 12.37 -45.86 40.98
N PRO A 610 11.87 -47.03 40.54
CA PRO A 610 12.05 -48.26 41.28
C PRO A 610 13.55 -48.64 41.30
N PRO A 611 14.08 -49.18 42.43
CA PRO A 611 15.50 -49.44 42.58
C PRO A 611 16.01 -50.45 41.54
N SER A 612 17.11 -50.10 40.89
CA SER A 612 17.77 -50.89 39.87
C SER A 612 18.57 -52.06 40.48
N ALA A 613 18.09 -53.28 40.21
CA ALA A 613 18.77 -54.58 40.04
C ALA A 613 19.77 -55.11 41.11
N PRO A 614 19.93 -56.45 41.13
CA PRO A 614 21.28 -56.96 40.86
C PRO A 614 21.31 -57.86 39.63
N LEU A 615 22.35 -57.61 38.82
CA LEU A 615 22.84 -58.48 37.75
C LEU A 615 22.94 -59.92 38.25
N ASN A 616 22.33 -60.87 37.54
CA ASN A 616 22.97 -62.13 37.16
C ASN A 616 22.05 -63.03 36.32
N ALA A 617 22.69 -63.77 35.40
CA ALA A 617 22.23 -64.94 34.65
C ALA A 617 21.67 -64.67 33.23
N PRO A 618 21.90 -65.59 32.26
CA PRO A 618 22.81 -65.35 31.14
C PRO A 618 22.12 -65.28 29.77
N LEU A 619 22.87 -64.78 28.78
CA LEU A 619 22.51 -64.70 27.37
C LEU A 619 22.02 -66.03 26.77
N ALA A 620 20.95 -65.96 25.99
CA ALA A 620 20.58 -66.95 24.97
C ALA A 620 20.26 -66.24 23.63
N PRO A 621 20.47 -66.88 22.48
CA PRO A 621 21.03 -66.23 21.30
C PRO A 621 20.01 -65.62 20.34
N ALA A 622 20.53 -64.71 19.50
CA ALA A 622 19.85 -63.98 18.44
C ALA A 622 19.13 -64.87 17.42
N ARG A 623 17.93 -64.45 17.00
CA ARG A 623 17.29 -64.89 15.76
C ARG A 623 17.51 -63.84 14.65
N PRO A 624 17.68 -64.25 13.39
CA PRO A 624 18.21 -63.40 12.33
C PRO A 624 17.13 -62.59 11.61
N GLU A 625 17.59 -61.51 10.99
CA GLU A 625 16.90 -60.64 10.03
C GLU A 625 16.23 -61.44 8.91
N ALA A 626 14.98 -61.08 8.59
CA ALA A 626 14.34 -61.45 7.34
C ALA A 626 14.52 -60.29 6.34
N ALA A 627 15.39 -60.49 5.37
CA ALA A 627 15.55 -59.64 4.20
C ALA A 627 14.63 -60.12 3.06
N GLN A 628 14.04 -59.14 2.37
CA GLN A 628 13.67 -59.12 0.94
C GLN A 628 12.62 -60.12 0.42
N GLN A 629 11.60 -59.59 -0.28
CA GLN A 629 11.36 -59.85 -1.72
C GLN A 629 10.04 -59.20 -2.20
N GLN A 630 10.17 -58.22 -3.09
CA GLN A 630 9.36 -58.08 -4.32
C GLN A 630 10.21 -58.65 -5.47
N PRO A 631 9.73 -58.85 -6.71
CA PRO A 631 8.35 -58.89 -7.25
C PRO A 631 8.10 -60.19 -8.04
N GLU A 632 6.87 -60.47 -8.50
CA GLU A 632 6.70 -61.22 -9.76
C GLU A 632 5.32 -60.99 -10.40
N ASP A 633 5.38 -60.67 -11.69
CA ASP A 633 4.31 -60.66 -12.68
C ASP A 633 3.77 -62.08 -12.93
N THR A 634 2.47 -62.22 -13.20
CA THR A 634 1.83 -62.87 -14.39
C THR A 634 0.40 -63.29 -14.06
N ASN A 635 -0.60 -62.70 -14.72
CA ASN A 635 -1.26 -63.23 -15.93
C ASN A 635 -2.45 -62.35 -16.33
#